data_AF-N4XI82-F1
#
_entry.id   AF-N4XI82-F1
#
_cell.length_a   1.000
_cell.length_b   1.000
_cell.length_c   1.000
_cell.angle_alpha   90.00
_cell.angle_beta   90.00
_cell.angle_gamma   90.00
#
_symmetry.space_group_name_H-M   'P 1'
#
loop_
_entity.id
_entity.type
_entity.pdbx_description
1 polymer ?
#
loop_
_entity_poly.entity_id
_entity_poly.type
_entity_poly.pdbx_seq_one_letter_code
_entity_poly.pdbx_strand_id
1 'polypeptide(L)'
;MSKPLTEADIIFPHLSNTPNLSSTLSSLRRSTLSTHNRLASIISDSAFVESVAFAYGLPLVANERCGSWYIPPYLKSGSVYFKSTDGHMGEWSFSLRRLNLQLFDVVEKWGGAVVVDSTRRGKSMPDALSKTIPMWCCVMNRAVFGGEKVEAEMRLFTPPQAVGESEHAQMEKRIDGFVQQFLDICKPNIPLLRSKLKKPLRPIWITQKSSLPDSAPSFPDFHLIVLCTASRRVHGAEASESGYIQGAADDHEAWSHGLTPSLFWENKDILMRVNEEDAPEVIAKLIKEQKCGGAIASLIKPTSQLYISSSEDVQLAGFETVISCTPEPFSNSALKDAGVKRYLNLKCQTGKLGSRDLRTQLPHLIPFFSSLQTSKTQNKILVCCPTGKDLSVGAALAILCLYTDESGAINTGKAKEAKGMDKSFIKQRMSWITTSNAALNPSRATLQSVNAMLLSSQDPKASLPTQPTANLPIRKTRPLPFEPPNPTPQDPVPEPPLASPRSIFTALATTSTWKFTRNLTSKLPSHPSGTVAGTATFTAMPHSPSIPIPTLLYAEEGTFSTTTGLSFTARRKYVYQLCPGSTPADTEFIAVRFFDDDKMREARQEGGVGSDGQGVGGLFVEMGELQAGEGEKVVRAKNRETHLCGRDLYAATWAFARDVTLESEAKREGEGEVWWEVEYDVKGPQKDYTSVTRYTQVVE
;
A
#
# COMPACT_ATOMS: atom_id res chain seq x y z
N MET A 1 -6.42 24.48 -50.04
CA MET A 1 -5.11 23.82 -50.19
C MET A 1 -4.67 23.37 -48.81
N SER A 2 -4.16 22.15 -48.65
CA SER A 2 -3.60 21.68 -47.38
C SER A 2 -2.28 22.40 -47.08
N LYS A 3 -2.00 22.70 -45.80
CA LYS A 3 -0.64 23.05 -45.38
C LYS A 3 0.26 21.82 -45.54
N PRO A 4 1.56 21.98 -45.87
CA PRO A 4 2.54 20.92 -45.65
C PRO A 4 2.67 20.65 -44.14
N LEU A 5 2.88 19.39 -43.78
CA LEU A 5 3.19 19.00 -42.40
C LEU A 5 4.52 19.61 -41.94
N THR A 6 4.60 19.92 -40.65
CA THR A 6 5.80 20.47 -40.01
C THR A 6 6.34 19.51 -38.96
N GLU A 7 7.61 19.68 -38.58
CA GLU A 7 8.32 18.78 -37.68
C GLU A 7 7.63 18.61 -36.30
N ALA A 8 6.98 19.67 -35.81
CA ALA A 8 6.18 19.64 -34.58
C ALA A 8 4.98 18.66 -34.65
N ASP A 9 4.43 18.42 -35.84
CA ASP A 9 3.30 17.51 -36.06
C ASP A 9 3.69 16.02 -35.94
N ILE A 10 4.99 15.73 -35.95
CA ILE A 10 5.54 14.36 -35.98
C ILE A 10 6.39 14.05 -34.74
N ILE A 11 7.16 15.01 -34.22
CA ILE A 11 8.08 14.82 -33.07
C ILE A 11 7.37 14.92 -31.71
N PHE A 12 6.32 15.75 -31.58
CA PHE A 12 5.63 15.98 -30.31
C PHE A 12 4.13 15.65 -30.34
N PRO A 13 3.75 14.36 -30.31
CA PRO A 13 2.35 13.95 -30.23
C PRO A 13 1.57 14.58 -29.06
N HIS A 14 2.26 14.99 -27.99
CA HIS A 14 1.66 15.48 -26.75
C HIS A 14 1.45 17.01 -26.67
N LEU A 15 1.70 17.78 -27.76
CA LEU A 15 1.56 19.25 -27.76
C LEU A 15 0.80 19.84 -28.96
N SER A 16 0.50 19.08 -30.02
CA SER A 16 -0.33 19.52 -31.13
C SER A 16 -1.80 19.10 -30.94
N ASN A 17 -2.75 20.02 -31.19
CA ASN A 17 -4.18 19.86 -30.83
C ASN A 17 -4.99 18.98 -31.81
N THR A 18 -4.54 17.75 -32.03
CA THR A 18 -5.36 16.65 -32.57
C THR A 18 -5.01 15.36 -31.83
N PRO A 19 -5.98 14.52 -31.43
CA PRO A 19 -5.76 13.47 -30.44
C PRO A 19 -4.85 12.35 -30.98
N ASN A 20 -3.58 12.43 -30.57
CA ASN A 20 -2.55 11.43 -30.83
C ASN A 20 -2.89 10.08 -30.20
N LEU A 21 -2.70 8.97 -30.91
CA LEU A 21 -3.17 7.64 -30.49
C LEU A 21 -2.76 7.24 -29.05
N SER A 22 -1.61 7.69 -28.53
CA SER A 22 -1.23 7.46 -27.14
C SER A 22 -2.02 8.30 -26.12
N SER A 23 -2.38 9.55 -26.42
CA SER A 23 -3.32 10.34 -25.60
C SER A 23 -4.75 9.90 -25.83
N THR A 24 -5.16 9.51 -27.05
CA THR A 24 -6.46 8.92 -27.34
C THR A 24 -6.64 7.64 -26.55
N LEU A 25 -5.67 6.73 -26.56
CA LEU A 25 -5.70 5.53 -25.72
C LEU A 25 -5.54 5.83 -24.22
N SER A 26 -4.87 6.91 -23.81
CA SER A 26 -4.80 7.33 -22.40
C SER A 26 -6.03 8.11 -21.92
N SER A 27 -6.79 8.69 -22.83
CA SER A 27 -8.06 9.39 -22.60
C SER A 27 -9.20 8.39 -22.61
N LEU A 28 -9.24 7.48 -23.60
CA LEU A 28 -10.05 6.27 -23.58
C LEU A 28 -9.76 5.41 -22.34
N ARG A 29 -8.49 5.21 -21.94
CA ARG A 29 -8.20 4.52 -20.67
C ARG A 29 -8.72 5.29 -19.46
N ARG A 30 -8.61 6.61 -19.42
CA ARG A 30 -9.19 7.42 -18.33
C ARG A 30 -10.72 7.33 -18.29
N SER A 31 -11.41 7.48 -19.42
CA SER A 31 -12.87 7.34 -19.49
C SER A 31 -13.33 5.91 -19.20
N THR A 32 -12.68 4.86 -19.73
CA THR A 32 -12.97 3.46 -19.34
C THR A 32 -12.66 3.14 -17.88
N LEU A 33 -11.92 4.01 -17.18
CA LEU A 33 -11.65 3.89 -15.75
C LEU A 33 -12.37 4.98 -14.93
N SER A 34 -13.31 5.72 -15.52
CA SER A 34 -13.91 6.88 -14.88
C SER A 34 -14.85 6.54 -13.73
N THR A 35 -15.11 7.54 -12.90
CA THR A 35 -16.10 7.47 -11.82
C THR A 35 -17.46 7.01 -12.33
N HIS A 36 -17.94 7.54 -13.47
CA HIS A 36 -19.21 7.12 -14.07
C HIS A 36 -19.20 5.62 -14.44
N ASN A 37 -18.18 5.16 -15.16
CA ASN A 37 -18.07 3.76 -15.56
C ASN A 37 -17.86 2.81 -14.36
N ARG A 38 -17.22 3.28 -13.28
CA ARG A 38 -17.10 2.56 -12.00
C ARG A 38 -18.45 2.39 -11.31
N LEU A 39 -19.25 3.46 -11.22
CA LEU A 39 -20.61 3.40 -10.66
C LEU A 39 -21.55 2.53 -11.53
N ALA A 40 -21.48 2.65 -12.86
CA ALA A 40 -22.21 1.77 -13.79
C ALA A 40 -21.87 0.29 -13.58
N SER A 41 -20.57 -0.03 -13.43
CA SER A 41 -20.10 -1.40 -13.17
C SER A 41 -20.61 -1.93 -11.82
N ILE A 42 -20.61 -1.10 -10.77
CA ILE A 42 -21.16 -1.45 -9.45
C ILE A 42 -22.66 -1.73 -9.52
N ILE A 43 -23.43 -0.96 -10.28
CA ILE A 43 -24.88 -1.19 -10.48
C ILE A 43 -25.14 -2.51 -11.20
N SER A 44 -24.36 -2.81 -12.24
CA SER A 44 -24.46 -4.06 -13.00
C SER A 44 -24.11 -5.28 -12.13
N ASP A 45 -23.00 -5.21 -11.38
CA ASP A 45 -22.58 -6.27 -10.46
C ASP A 45 -23.55 -6.44 -9.27
N SER A 46 -24.22 -5.36 -8.81
CA SER A 46 -25.27 -5.41 -7.78
C SER A 46 -26.49 -6.22 -8.22
N ALA A 47 -26.96 -6.04 -9.45
CA ALA A 47 -28.10 -6.80 -9.97
C ALA A 47 -27.83 -8.31 -9.98
N PHE A 48 -26.57 -8.72 -10.23
CA PHE A 48 -26.16 -10.11 -10.04
C PHE A 48 -26.17 -10.53 -8.56
N VAL A 49 -25.58 -9.74 -7.66
CA VAL A 49 -25.59 -10.01 -6.21
C VAL A 49 -27.02 -10.18 -5.65
N GLU A 50 -27.96 -9.36 -6.12
CA GLU A 50 -29.38 -9.43 -5.78
C GLU A 50 -30.02 -10.73 -6.31
N SER A 51 -29.70 -11.15 -7.54
CA SER A 51 -30.17 -12.44 -8.08
C SER A 51 -29.63 -13.66 -7.32
N VAL A 52 -28.39 -13.60 -6.81
CA VAL A 52 -27.81 -14.64 -5.94
C VAL A 52 -28.54 -14.69 -4.59
N ALA A 53 -28.83 -13.55 -3.97
CA ALA A 53 -29.59 -13.50 -2.72
C ALA A 53 -30.99 -14.09 -2.88
N PHE A 54 -31.69 -13.75 -3.98
CA PHE A 54 -33.00 -14.28 -4.32
C PHE A 54 -32.96 -15.79 -4.56
N ALA A 55 -32.07 -16.28 -5.44
CA ALA A 55 -31.99 -17.69 -5.82
C ALA A 55 -31.66 -18.62 -4.64
N TYR A 56 -30.86 -18.15 -3.67
CA TYR A 56 -30.57 -18.91 -2.44
C TYR A 56 -31.54 -18.64 -1.29
N GLY A 57 -32.38 -17.61 -1.36
CA GLY A 57 -33.26 -17.18 -0.26
C GLY A 57 -32.51 -16.69 0.98
N LEU A 58 -31.30 -16.16 0.81
CA LEU A 58 -30.36 -15.86 1.91
C LEU A 58 -29.99 -14.37 2.01
N PRO A 59 -29.74 -13.85 3.22
CA PRO A 59 -29.45 -12.44 3.47
C PRO A 59 -28.08 -11.99 2.94
N LEU A 60 -28.02 -10.77 2.41
CA LEU A 60 -26.77 -10.14 1.94
C LEU A 60 -25.92 -9.60 3.10
N VAL A 61 -24.67 -10.01 3.15
CA VAL A 61 -23.64 -9.60 4.11
C VAL A 61 -22.44 -9.02 3.35
N ALA A 62 -22.09 -7.77 3.63
CA ALA A 62 -20.96 -7.12 2.98
C ALA A 62 -19.62 -7.57 3.59
N ASN A 63 -18.64 -7.97 2.77
CA ASN A 63 -17.26 -7.83 3.18
C ASN A 63 -16.85 -6.35 3.04
N GLU A 64 -16.60 -5.66 4.15
CA GLU A 64 -16.30 -4.22 4.24
C GLU A 64 -14.93 -3.81 3.63
N ARG A 65 -14.39 -4.65 2.76
CA ARG A 65 -13.36 -4.31 1.77
C ARG A 65 -13.97 -3.54 0.61
N CYS A 66 -15.00 -4.10 -0.01
CA CYS A 66 -15.70 -3.48 -1.14
C CYS A 66 -17.15 -3.95 -1.31
N GLY A 67 -17.57 -5.05 -0.67
CA GLY A 67 -18.91 -5.66 -0.80
C GLY A 67 -20.07 -4.70 -0.51
N SER A 68 -19.86 -3.71 0.37
CA SER A 68 -20.85 -2.67 0.67
C SER A 68 -21.23 -1.79 -0.52
N TRP A 69 -20.38 -1.67 -1.53
CA TRP A 69 -20.72 -0.97 -2.78
C TRP A 69 -21.73 -1.75 -3.62
N TYR A 70 -21.64 -3.09 -3.60
CA TYR A 70 -22.47 -4.00 -4.42
C TYR A 70 -23.73 -4.52 -3.69
N ILE A 71 -24.12 -3.90 -2.58
CA ILE A 71 -25.33 -4.24 -1.83
C ILE A 71 -26.09 -2.93 -1.55
N PRO A 72 -27.31 -2.76 -2.10
CA PRO A 72 -28.17 -1.63 -1.76
C PRO A 72 -28.45 -1.58 -0.24
N PRO A 73 -28.40 -0.42 0.43
CA PRO A 73 -28.44 -0.33 1.90
C PRO A 73 -29.65 -1.03 2.55
N TYR A 74 -30.80 -1.05 1.89
CA TYR A 74 -32.03 -1.68 2.37
C TYR A 74 -32.03 -3.22 2.32
N LEU A 75 -31.09 -3.83 1.58
CA LEU A 75 -30.90 -5.30 1.53
C LEU A 75 -29.77 -5.79 2.45
N LYS A 76 -28.91 -4.87 2.91
CA LYS A 76 -27.71 -5.20 3.71
C LYS A 76 -28.10 -5.65 5.13
N SER A 77 -28.05 -6.96 5.35
CA SER A 77 -28.41 -7.59 6.62
C SER A 77 -27.24 -7.70 7.61
N GLY A 78 -26.00 -7.45 7.17
CA GLY A 78 -24.83 -7.49 8.04
C GLY A 78 -23.51 -7.11 7.35
N SER A 79 -22.43 -7.16 8.14
CA SER A 79 -21.08 -6.77 7.73
C SER A 79 -20.01 -7.70 8.33
N VAL A 80 -18.98 -8.01 7.55
CA VAL A 80 -17.76 -8.74 7.95
C VAL A 80 -16.51 -8.04 7.42
N TYR A 81 -15.34 -8.35 7.97
CA TYR A 81 -14.05 -7.79 7.53
C TYR A 81 -13.00 -8.90 7.33
N PHE A 82 -13.14 -9.65 6.24
CA PHE A 82 -12.15 -10.61 5.76
C PHE A 82 -11.15 -9.92 4.82
N LYS A 83 -9.88 -10.35 4.81
CA LYS A 83 -8.83 -9.75 3.97
C LYS A 83 -8.14 -10.83 3.16
N SER A 84 -7.94 -10.55 1.88
CA SER A 84 -7.26 -11.41 0.91
C SER A 84 -5.85 -11.82 1.34
N THR A 85 -5.08 -10.91 1.96
CA THR A 85 -3.72 -11.22 2.44
C THR A 85 -3.66 -12.33 3.47
N ASP A 86 -4.73 -12.53 4.25
CA ASP A 86 -4.77 -13.55 5.29
C ASP A 86 -4.89 -14.97 4.67
N GLY A 87 -5.22 -15.04 3.37
CA GLY A 87 -5.27 -16.25 2.56
C GLY A 87 -4.23 -16.27 1.42
N HIS A 88 -3.20 -15.41 1.45
CA HIS A 88 -2.12 -15.47 0.44
C HIS A 88 -1.31 -16.77 0.56
N MET A 89 -0.86 -17.30 -0.58
CA MET A 89 -0.06 -18.52 -0.66
C MET A 89 1.21 -18.42 0.22
N GLY A 90 1.47 -19.43 1.05
CA GLY A 90 2.55 -19.45 2.04
C GLY A 90 2.26 -18.67 3.33
N GLU A 91 1.52 -17.56 3.24
CA GLU A 91 1.20 -16.61 4.33
C GLU A 91 -0.17 -16.84 4.99
N TRP A 92 -0.83 -17.97 4.71
CA TRP A 92 -2.14 -18.31 5.29
C TRP A 92 -2.13 -18.16 6.82
N SER A 93 -3.05 -17.33 7.32
CA SER A 93 -3.11 -16.91 8.72
C SER A 93 -4.54 -16.63 9.19
N PHE A 94 -4.88 -17.04 10.41
CA PHE A 94 -6.16 -16.75 11.03
C PHE A 94 -6.11 -15.45 11.84
N SER A 95 -7.06 -14.52 11.63
CA SER A 95 -6.96 -13.19 12.25
C SER A 95 -7.64 -13.08 13.61
N LEU A 96 -6.87 -13.34 14.68
CA LEU A 96 -7.18 -13.15 16.10
C LEU A 96 -7.61 -11.71 16.51
N ARG A 97 -7.73 -10.77 15.57
CA ARG A 97 -8.26 -9.41 15.79
C ARG A 97 -9.50 -9.09 14.97
N ARG A 98 -9.92 -9.95 14.04
CA ARG A 98 -11.04 -9.74 13.11
C ARG A 98 -11.82 -11.05 13.04
N LEU A 99 -12.47 -11.38 14.16
CA LEU A 99 -13.05 -12.70 14.38
C LEU A 99 -14.35 -12.93 13.62
N ASN A 100 -14.99 -11.87 13.09
CA ASN A 100 -16.21 -11.91 12.29
C ASN A 100 -17.39 -12.69 12.89
N LEU A 101 -17.42 -12.84 14.22
CA LEU A 101 -18.43 -13.62 14.96
C LEU A 101 -19.85 -13.07 14.80
N GLN A 102 -20.02 -11.79 14.45
CA GLN A 102 -21.32 -11.19 14.11
C GLN A 102 -21.99 -11.83 12.88
N LEU A 103 -21.25 -12.61 12.06
CA LEU A 103 -21.86 -13.45 11.03
C LEU A 103 -22.74 -14.55 11.63
N PHE A 104 -22.47 -15.01 12.87
CA PHE A 104 -23.33 -15.98 13.54
C PHE A 104 -24.69 -15.39 13.89
N ASP A 105 -24.80 -14.08 14.13
CA ASP A 105 -26.08 -13.40 14.39
C ASP A 105 -26.99 -13.44 13.14
N VAL A 106 -26.38 -13.43 11.95
CA VAL A 106 -27.07 -13.58 10.66
C VAL A 106 -27.46 -15.05 10.44
N VAL A 107 -26.53 -15.99 10.67
CA VAL A 107 -26.75 -17.42 10.48
C VAL A 107 -27.78 -17.99 11.47
N GLU A 108 -27.78 -17.54 12.72
CA GLU A 108 -28.78 -17.88 13.75
C GLU A 108 -30.19 -17.46 13.31
N LYS A 109 -30.32 -16.26 12.72
CA LYS A 109 -31.61 -15.71 12.30
C LYS A 109 -32.14 -16.28 10.98
N TRP A 110 -31.26 -16.57 10.03
CA TRP A 110 -31.64 -16.87 8.63
C TRP A 110 -31.18 -18.26 8.12
N GLY A 111 -30.48 -19.05 8.94
CA GLY A 111 -29.97 -20.37 8.56
C GLY A 111 -28.75 -20.38 7.64
N GLY A 112 -28.31 -19.22 7.15
CA GLY A 112 -27.17 -19.04 6.26
C GLY A 112 -26.92 -17.56 5.93
N ALA A 113 -26.01 -17.28 5.00
CA ALA A 113 -25.73 -15.93 4.52
C ALA A 113 -25.09 -15.91 3.13
N VAL A 114 -25.27 -14.82 2.38
CA VAL A 114 -24.49 -14.51 1.17
C VAL A 114 -23.45 -13.45 1.52
N VAL A 115 -22.17 -13.82 1.55
CA VAL A 115 -21.06 -12.89 1.78
C VAL A 115 -20.54 -12.38 0.44
N VAL A 116 -20.60 -11.06 0.26
CA VAL A 116 -20.28 -10.38 -1.01
C VAL A 116 -18.91 -9.73 -0.94
N ASP A 117 -18.09 -9.97 -1.96
CA ASP A 117 -16.81 -9.30 -2.20
C ASP A 117 -16.56 -9.19 -3.72
N SER A 118 -15.51 -8.48 -4.15
CA SER A 118 -15.13 -8.40 -5.58
C SER A 118 -13.63 -8.58 -5.78
N THR A 119 -13.17 -8.65 -7.03
CA THR A 119 -11.74 -8.72 -7.32
C THR A 119 -11.41 -8.21 -8.71
N ARG A 120 -10.18 -7.73 -8.90
CA ARG A 120 -9.68 -7.13 -10.15
C ARG A 120 -8.72 -8.03 -10.93
N ARG A 121 -8.17 -7.48 -12.02
CA ARG A 121 -6.97 -7.98 -12.72
C ARG A 121 -7.13 -9.39 -13.28
N GLY A 122 -8.33 -9.75 -13.75
CA GLY A 122 -8.60 -11.05 -14.37
C GLY A 122 -8.57 -12.24 -13.40
N LYS A 123 -8.60 -12.03 -12.08
CA LYS A 123 -8.95 -13.09 -11.12
C LYS A 123 -10.43 -13.48 -11.30
N SER A 124 -10.78 -14.73 -11.02
CA SER A 124 -12.17 -15.21 -10.99
C SER A 124 -12.88 -14.93 -9.66
N MET A 125 -12.10 -14.73 -8.58
CA MET A 125 -12.54 -14.65 -7.19
C MET A 125 -11.38 -14.10 -6.33
N PRO A 126 -11.63 -13.27 -5.31
CA PRO A 126 -10.59 -12.81 -4.38
C PRO A 126 -10.19 -13.91 -3.40
N ASP A 127 -8.92 -13.91 -2.95
CA ASP A 127 -8.40 -14.86 -1.94
C ASP A 127 -9.15 -14.79 -0.59
N ALA A 128 -9.86 -13.69 -0.33
CA ALA A 128 -10.77 -13.58 0.81
C ALA A 128 -11.90 -14.62 0.75
N LEU A 129 -12.50 -14.82 -0.42
CA LEU A 129 -13.58 -15.78 -0.65
C LEU A 129 -13.04 -17.19 -0.94
N SER A 130 -11.95 -17.34 -1.69
CA SER A 130 -11.43 -18.67 -2.04
C SER A 130 -10.64 -19.35 -0.91
N LYS A 131 -10.06 -18.59 0.04
CA LYS A 131 -9.13 -19.11 1.06
C LYS A 131 -9.43 -18.60 2.46
N THR A 132 -9.54 -17.29 2.69
CA THR A 132 -9.66 -16.72 4.05
C THR A 132 -10.96 -17.14 4.75
N ILE A 133 -12.13 -17.00 4.10
CA ILE A 133 -13.41 -17.40 4.71
C ILE A 133 -13.53 -18.93 4.82
N PRO A 134 -13.11 -19.74 3.84
CA PRO A 134 -12.96 -21.19 3.99
C PRO A 134 -12.17 -21.64 5.23
N MET A 135 -10.98 -21.06 5.45
CA MET A 135 -10.19 -21.31 6.66
C MET A 135 -10.96 -20.90 7.92
N TRP A 136 -11.62 -19.74 7.90
CA TRP A 136 -12.40 -19.26 9.04
C TRP A 136 -13.60 -20.18 9.35
N CYS A 137 -14.35 -20.64 8.35
CA CYS A 137 -15.45 -21.59 8.55
C CYS A 137 -14.94 -22.90 9.17
N CYS A 138 -13.82 -23.43 8.67
CA CYS A 138 -13.20 -24.63 9.21
C CYS A 138 -12.75 -24.46 10.68
N VAL A 139 -12.08 -23.34 11.00
CA VAL A 139 -11.67 -23.01 12.38
C VAL A 139 -12.88 -22.78 13.30
N MET A 140 -13.94 -22.13 12.83
CA MET A 140 -15.20 -21.96 13.59
C MET A 140 -15.88 -23.30 13.85
N ASN A 141 -15.97 -24.17 12.83
CA ASN A 141 -16.57 -25.50 12.98
C ASN A 141 -15.79 -26.33 14.01
N ARG A 142 -14.47 -26.45 13.88
CA ARG A 142 -13.65 -27.20 14.85
C ARG A 142 -13.67 -26.59 16.26
N ALA A 143 -13.70 -25.26 16.40
CA ALA A 143 -13.74 -24.61 17.71
C ALA A 143 -15.11 -24.70 18.41
N VAL A 144 -16.21 -24.76 17.67
CA VAL A 144 -17.57 -24.83 18.23
C VAL A 144 -18.08 -26.26 18.38
N PHE A 145 -17.69 -27.18 17.48
CA PHE A 145 -18.20 -28.56 17.41
C PHE A 145 -17.13 -29.63 17.71
N GLY A 146 -15.86 -29.29 17.94
CA GLY A 146 -14.74 -30.27 17.98
C GLY A 146 -14.79 -31.37 19.04
N GLY A 147 -15.77 -31.38 19.94
CA GLY A 147 -16.08 -32.53 20.82
C GLY A 147 -17.03 -33.56 20.18
N GLU A 148 -17.58 -33.27 19.01
CA GLU A 148 -18.58 -34.07 18.28
C GLU A 148 -17.92 -34.83 17.12
N LYS A 149 -18.27 -36.10 16.91
CA LYS A 149 -17.62 -36.99 15.91
C LYS A 149 -18.11 -36.75 14.47
N VAL A 150 -18.01 -35.51 13.97
CA VAL A 150 -18.50 -35.11 12.63
C VAL A 150 -17.37 -34.54 11.75
N GLU A 151 -16.23 -35.24 11.76
CA GLU A 151 -14.96 -34.81 11.15
C GLU A 151 -15.08 -34.42 9.66
N ALA A 152 -15.90 -35.14 8.89
CA ALA A 152 -16.12 -34.91 7.46
C ALA A 152 -16.81 -33.57 7.12
N GLU A 153 -17.51 -32.95 8.08
CA GLU A 153 -18.16 -31.64 7.95
C GLU A 153 -17.30 -30.50 8.54
N MET A 154 -16.30 -30.85 9.35
CA MET A 154 -15.34 -29.92 9.96
C MET A 154 -13.98 -29.88 9.22
N ARG A 155 -13.90 -30.49 8.02
CA ARG A 155 -12.72 -30.37 7.14
C ARG A 155 -12.65 -29.02 6.44
N LEU A 156 -11.48 -28.71 5.88
CA LEU A 156 -11.36 -27.55 5.00
C LEU A 156 -12.13 -27.78 3.68
N PHE A 157 -12.78 -26.73 3.16
CA PHE A 157 -13.47 -26.75 1.87
C PHE A 157 -12.97 -25.58 1.03
N THR A 158 -12.25 -25.83 -0.07
CA THR A 158 -11.76 -24.76 -0.98
C THR A 158 -12.21 -25.01 -2.42
N PRO A 159 -12.32 -23.96 -3.26
CA PRO A 159 -12.72 -24.09 -4.65
C PRO A 159 -11.55 -24.64 -5.50
N PRO A 160 -11.64 -25.87 -6.08
CA PRO A 160 -10.52 -26.47 -6.83
C PRO A 160 -10.06 -25.62 -8.03
N GLN A 161 -10.98 -24.84 -8.62
CA GLN A 161 -10.71 -23.91 -9.72
C GLN A 161 -9.89 -22.66 -9.34
N ALA A 162 -9.55 -22.49 -8.05
CA ALA A 162 -8.74 -21.36 -7.55
C ALA A 162 -7.78 -21.73 -6.41
N VAL A 163 -7.82 -22.97 -5.91
CA VAL A 163 -6.94 -23.51 -4.86
C VAL A 163 -6.58 -24.95 -5.24
N GLY A 164 -5.33 -25.17 -5.65
CA GLY A 164 -4.86 -26.51 -6.04
C GLY A 164 -4.70 -27.43 -4.84
N GLU A 165 -4.72 -28.75 -5.06
CA GLU A 165 -4.69 -29.77 -3.99
C GLU A 165 -3.48 -29.63 -3.04
N SER A 166 -2.30 -29.31 -3.58
CA SER A 166 -1.11 -29.02 -2.78
C SER A 166 -1.24 -27.74 -1.95
N GLU A 167 -1.96 -26.72 -2.44
CA GLU A 167 -2.25 -25.51 -1.67
C GLU A 167 -3.25 -25.81 -0.55
N HIS A 168 -4.32 -26.54 -0.86
CA HIS A 168 -5.32 -27.01 0.09
C HIS A 168 -4.70 -27.83 1.23
N ALA A 169 -3.85 -28.82 0.92
CA ALA A 169 -3.18 -29.64 1.92
C ALA A 169 -2.19 -28.86 2.80
N GLN A 170 -1.61 -27.76 2.29
CA GLN A 170 -0.77 -26.86 3.10
C GLN A 170 -1.60 -25.92 3.98
N MET A 171 -2.78 -25.49 3.52
CA MET A 171 -3.74 -24.72 4.32
C MET A 171 -4.34 -25.57 5.45
N GLU A 172 -4.78 -26.80 5.17
CA GLU A 172 -5.43 -27.67 6.16
C GLU A 172 -4.48 -28.02 7.32
N LYS A 173 -3.20 -28.31 7.02
CA LYS A 173 -2.15 -28.53 8.03
C LYS A 173 -1.93 -27.38 9.02
N ARG A 174 -2.47 -26.18 8.78
CA ARG A 174 -2.39 -25.03 9.70
C ARG A 174 -3.65 -24.83 10.54
N ILE A 175 -4.76 -25.48 10.20
CA ILE A 175 -6.07 -25.23 10.82
C ILE A 175 -6.06 -25.45 12.33
N ASP A 176 -5.52 -26.57 12.81
CA ASP A 176 -5.58 -26.90 14.24
C ASP A 176 -4.74 -25.95 15.10
N GLY A 177 -3.62 -25.46 14.56
CA GLY A 177 -2.84 -24.38 15.17
C GLY A 177 -3.58 -23.03 15.20
N PHE A 178 -4.52 -22.79 14.28
CA PHE A 178 -5.42 -21.63 14.33
C PHE A 178 -6.59 -21.82 15.30
N VAL A 179 -7.12 -23.05 15.44
CA VAL A 179 -8.14 -23.41 16.44
C VAL A 179 -7.57 -23.21 17.85
N GLN A 180 -6.38 -23.75 18.14
CA GLN A 180 -5.67 -23.53 19.41
C GLN A 180 -5.48 -22.03 19.68
N GLN A 181 -4.88 -21.28 18.76
CA GLN A 181 -4.69 -19.83 18.91
C GLN A 181 -6.01 -19.06 19.13
N PHE A 182 -7.11 -19.47 18.49
CA PHE A 182 -8.42 -18.85 18.70
C PHE A 182 -8.95 -19.11 20.11
N LEU A 183 -8.90 -20.36 20.57
CA LEU A 183 -9.34 -20.75 21.92
C LEU A 183 -8.47 -20.10 23.01
N ASP A 184 -7.14 -20.24 22.93
CA ASP A 184 -6.21 -19.84 23.98
C ASP A 184 -6.08 -18.31 24.12
N ILE A 185 -6.05 -17.58 23.00
CA ILE A 185 -5.79 -16.13 22.98
C ILE A 185 -7.10 -15.33 23.00
N CYS A 186 -8.13 -15.75 22.25
CA CYS A 186 -9.38 -14.98 22.18
C CYS A 186 -10.36 -15.37 23.29
N LYS A 187 -10.23 -16.57 23.87
CA LYS A 187 -11.08 -17.13 24.93
C LYS A 187 -12.58 -16.93 24.65
N PRO A 188 -13.06 -17.38 23.48
CA PRO A 188 -14.45 -17.22 23.07
C PRO A 188 -15.40 -17.97 24.03
N ASN A 189 -16.59 -17.41 24.24
CA ASN A 189 -17.67 -18.11 24.94
C ASN A 189 -18.27 -19.19 24.02
N ILE A 190 -17.63 -20.37 23.97
CA ILE A 190 -18.06 -21.50 23.13
C ILE A 190 -19.52 -21.91 23.37
N PRO A 191 -20.05 -21.98 24.63
CA PRO A 191 -21.47 -22.21 24.85
C PRO A 191 -22.40 -21.21 24.16
N LEU A 192 -22.06 -19.91 24.17
CA LEU A 192 -22.80 -18.88 23.42
C LEU A 192 -22.62 -19.05 21.90
N LEU A 193 -21.44 -19.43 21.42
CA LEU A 193 -21.25 -19.70 19.98
C LEU A 193 -22.06 -20.93 19.52
N ARG A 194 -22.14 -22.00 20.32
CA ARG A 194 -22.98 -23.19 20.08
C ARG A 194 -24.48 -22.91 20.30
N SER A 195 -24.84 -21.87 21.07
CA SER A 195 -26.24 -21.45 21.18
C SER A 195 -26.73 -20.88 19.85
N LYS A 196 -25.89 -20.12 19.14
CA LYS A 196 -26.19 -19.51 17.83
C LYS A 196 -26.01 -20.47 16.66
N LEU A 197 -24.86 -21.14 16.61
CA LEU A 197 -24.46 -22.01 15.51
C LEU A 197 -24.87 -23.46 15.79
N LYS A 198 -26.01 -23.87 15.23
CA LYS A 198 -26.60 -25.20 15.45
C LYS A 198 -25.97 -26.30 14.61
N LYS A 199 -25.57 -25.96 13.38
CA LYS A 199 -24.94 -26.85 12.39
C LYS A 199 -23.58 -26.30 11.96
N PRO A 200 -22.65 -27.11 11.43
CA PRO A 200 -21.41 -26.60 10.85
C PRO A 200 -21.67 -25.64 9.68
N LEU A 201 -20.75 -24.70 9.45
CA LEU A 201 -20.74 -23.77 8.33
C LEU A 201 -20.17 -24.44 7.08
N ARG A 202 -20.84 -24.31 5.94
CA ARG A 202 -20.39 -24.84 4.65
C ARG A 202 -20.25 -23.71 3.62
N PRO A 203 -19.03 -23.36 3.17
CA PRO A 203 -18.85 -22.41 2.08
C PRO A 203 -19.19 -23.04 0.72
N ILE A 204 -19.82 -22.26 -0.16
CA ILE A 204 -19.86 -22.49 -1.61
C ILE A 204 -19.45 -21.20 -2.34
N TRP A 205 -19.01 -21.29 -3.60
CA TRP A 205 -18.49 -20.14 -4.35
C TRP A 205 -19.33 -19.83 -5.57
N ILE A 206 -19.83 -18.60 -5.65
CA ILE A 206 -20.70 -18.12 -6.71
C ILE A 206 -20.04 -16.94 -7.43
N THR A 207 -20.12 -16.95 -8.75
CA THR A 207 -19.55 -15.95 -9.66
C THR A 207 -20.53 -15.71 -10.82
N GLN A 208 -20.36 -14.67 -11.62
CA GLN A 208 -21.19 -14.44 -12.82
C GLN A 208 -21.08 -15.55 -13.92
N LYS A 209 -20.29 -16.61 -13.71
CA LYS A 209 -20.28 -17.82 -14.56
C LYS A 209 -20.93 -19.04 -13.91
N SER A 210 -21.40 -18.93 -12.67
CA SER A 210 -22.12 -19.99 -11.98
C SER A 210 -23.58 -20.02 -12.42
N SER A 211 -24.16 -21.20 -12.64
CA SER A 211 -25.61 -21.35 -12.65
C SER A 211 -26.16 -21.08 -11.24
N LEU A 212 -27.33 -20.44 -11.19
CA LEU A 212 -28.11 -20.25 -9.96
C LEU A 212 -29.24 -21.29 -9.92
N PRO A 213 -29.68 -21.75 -8.74
CA PRO A 213 -30.80 -22.68 -8.63
C PRO A 213 -32.14 -21.97 -8.91
N ASP A 214 -33.09 -22.68 -9.53
CA ASP A 214 -34.43 -22.14 -9.86
C ASP A 214 -35.30 -21.89 -8.60
N SER A 215 -34.94 -22.48 -7.47
CA SER A 215 -35.61 -22.30 -6.18
C SER A 215 -34.63 -22.50 -5.02
N ALA A 216 -34.85 -21.79 -3.90
CA ALA A 216 -33.97 -21.79 -2.74
C ALA A 216 -33.68 -23.21 -2.18
N PRO A 217 -32.43 -23.71 -2.28
CA PRO A 217 -32.10 -25.07 -1.88
C PRO A 217 -31.98 -25.20 -0.35
N SER A 218 -32.57 -26.27 0.20
CA SER A 218 -32.53 -26.58 1.64
C SER A 218 -31.39 -27.53 1.99
N PHE A 219 -30.72 -27.28 3.12
CA PHE A 219 -29.60 -28.10 3.61
C PHE A 219 -29.86 -28.58 5.05
N PRO A 220 -30.11 -29.88 5.27
CA PRO A 220 -30.44 -30.40 6.59
C PRO A 220 -29.21 -30.45 7.52
N ASP A 221 -28.00 -30.62 7.00
CA ASP A 221 -26.82 -30.96 7.81
C ASP A 221 -25.93 -29.75 8.16
N PHE A 222 -25.97 -28.68 7.35
CA PHE A 222 -25.10 -27.51 7.51
C PHE A 222 -25.82 -26.17 7.30
N HIS A 223 -25.21 -25.09 7.79
CA HIS A 223 -25.58 -23.71 7.47
C HIS A 223 -24.79 -23.25 6.24
N LEU A 224 -25.50 -22.78 5.20
CA LEU A 224 -24.87 -22.38 3.94
C LEU A 224 -24.27 -20.97 4.01
N ILE A 225 -23.01 -20.85 3.60
CA ILE A 225 -22.34 -19.57 3.39
C ILE A 225 -22.01 -19.43 1.90
N VAL A 226 -22.79 -18.63 1.18
CA VAL A 226 -22.61 -18.36 -0.24
C VAL A 226 -21.55 -17.26 -0.40
N LEU A 227 -20.40 -17.60 -0.96
CA LEU A 227 -19.29 -16.69 -1.18
C LEU A 227 -19.40 -16.10 -2.58
N CYS A 228 -20.06 -14.96 -2.68
CA CYS A 228 -20.43 -14.30 -3.93
C CYS A 228 -19.32 -13.33 -4.37
N THR A 229 -18.64 -13.66 -5.48
CA THR A 229 -17.82 -12.68 -6.20
C THR A 229 -18.75 -11.87 -7.09
N ALA A 230 -19.02 -10.61 -6.70
CA ALA A 230 -19.93 -9.72 -7.41
C ALA A 230 -19.50 -9.47 -8.87
N SER A 231 -18.19 -9.27 -9.06
CA SER A 231 -17.60 -8.82 -10.33
C SER A 231 -17.38 -9.92 -11.37
N ARG A 232 -17.75 -9.64 -12.62
CA ARG A 232 -17.45 -10.46 -13.80
C ARG A 232 -15.94 -10.56 -14.04
N ARG A 233 -15.45 -11.75 -14.38
CA ARG A 233 -14.06 -11.94 -14.83
C ARG A 233 -13.89 -11.45 -16.27
N VAL A 234 -13.14 -10.36 -16.45
CA VAL A 234 -12.68 -9.85 -17.75
C VAL A 234 -11.48 -10.65 -18.24
N HIS A 235 -11.41 -10.91 -19.55
CA HIS A 235 -10.37 -11.73 -20.18
C HIS A 235 -9.58 -10.89 -21.20
N GLY A 236 -8.68 -10.03 -20.72
CA GLY A 236 -7.91 -9.12 -21.56
C GLY A 236 -7.61 -7.80 -20.85
N ALA A 237 -7.67 -6.69 -21.58
CA ALA A 237 -7.59 -5.34 -21.04
C ALA A 237 -9.01 -4.76 -20.89
N GLU A 238 -9.29 -4.10 -19.77
CA GLU A 238 -10.63 -3.57 -19.40
C GLU A 238 -11.25 -2.64 -20.49
N ALA A 239 -10.43 -2.01 -21.32
CA ALA A 239 -10.86 -1.20 -22.46
C ALA A 239 -11.63 -1.97 -23.57
N SER A 240 -11.61 -3.31 -23.60
CA SER A 240 -12.40 -4.10 -24.57
C SER A 240 -13.84 -4.39 -24.11
N GLU A 241 -14.20 -4.03 -22.88
CA GLU A 241 -15.47 -4.42 -22.24
C GLU A 241 -16.50 -3.28 -22.23
N SER A 242 -16.41 -2.36 -23.20
CA SER A 242 -17.36 -1.24 -23.43
C SER A 242 -17.63 -0.37 -22.19
N GLY A 243 -16.62 -0.14 -21.36
CA GLY A 243 -16.72 0.66 -20.14
C GLY A 243 -16.93 -0.14 -18.84
N TYR A 244 -17.13 -1.46 -18.90
CA TYR A 244 -17.20 -2.27 -17.68
C TYR A 244 -15.83 -2.45 -17.01
N ILE A 245 -15.71 -2.09 -15.74
CA ILE A 245 -14.54 -2.34 -14.90
C ILE A 245 -14.82 -3.51 -13.95
N GLN A 246 -14.12 -4.63 -14.17
CA GLN A 246 -14.10 -5.73 -13.21
C GLN A 246 -13.68 -5.21 -11.82
N GLY A 247 -14.52 -5.41 -10.81
CA GLY A 247 -14.17 -5.13 -9.41
C GLY A 247 -14.02 -3.64 -9.10
N ALA A 248 -14.83 -2.78 -9.73
CA ALA A 248 -14.77 -1.32 -9.63
C ALA A 248 -14.60 -0.76 -8.20
N ALA A 249 -15.16 -1.38 -7.15
CA ALA A 249 -15.00 -0.91 -5.77
C ALA A 249 -13.75 -1.41 -5.00
N ASP A 250 -12.96 -2.34 -5.55
CA ASP A 250 -11.79 -2.98 -4.89
C ASP A 250 -10.62 -2.00 -4.58
N ASP A 251 -10.58 -0.83 -5.24
CA ASP A 251 -9.71 0.31 -4.86
C ASP A 251 -10.47 1.64 -4.77
N HIS A 252 -11.71 1.64 -4.26
CA HIS A 252 -12.53 2.85 -4.15
C HIS A 252 -11.83 4.06 -3.50
N GLU A 253 -10.88 3.82 -2.58
CA GLU A 253 -10.04 4.87 -1.99
C GLU A 253 -9.20 5.68 -3.02
N ALA A 254 -8.99 5.16 -4.23
CA ALA A 254 -8.24 5.79 -5.31
C ALA A 254 -9.10 6.60 -6.29
N TRP A 255 -10.44 6.52 -6.22
CA TRP A 255 -11.34 7.18 -7.18
C TRP A 255 -12.63 7.75 -6.62
N SER A 256 -13.09 7.39 -5.42
CA SER A 256 -14.43 7.77 -4.95
C SER A 256 -14.56 9.25 -4.58
N HIS A 257 -13.46 10.00 -4.50
CA HIS A 257 -13.43 11.40 -4.03
C HIS A 257 -14.10 11.61 -2.65
N GLY A 258 -14.15 10.57 -1.81
CA GLY A 258 -14.83 10.59 -0.51
C GLY A 258 -16.26 10.07 -0.53
N LEU A 259 -16.83 9.78 -1.71
CA LEU A 259 -18.13 9.12 -1.85
C LEU A 259 -18.13 7.79 -1.08
N THR A 260 -19.20 7.56 -0.33
CA THR A 260 -19.45 6.34 0.44
C THR A 260 -20.53 5.48 -0.22
N PRO A 261 -20.61 4.16 0.07
CA PRO A 261 -21.63 3.30 -0.52
C PRO A 261 -23.07 3.78 -0.26
N SER A 262 -23.39 4.22 0.96
CA SER A 262 -24.74 4.71 1.27
C SER A 262 -25.07 5.98 0.48
N LEU A 263 -24.17 6.97 0.50
CA LEU A 263 -24.35 8.23 -0.23
C LEU A 263 -24.45 8.01 -1.75
N PHE A 264 -23.72 7.03 -2.28
CA PHE A 264 -23.86 6.59 -3.67
C PHE A 264 -25.26 6.01 -3.95
N TRP A 265 -25.72 5.03 -3.17
CA TRP A 265 -27.01 4.39 -3.40
C TRP A 265 -28.20 5.34 -3.18
N GLU A 266 -28.10 6.25 -2.21
CA GLU A 266 -29.07 7.33 -1.95
C GLU A 266 -29.19 8.32 -3.12
N ASN A 267 -28.09 8.56 -3.85
CA ASN A 267 -28.01 9.58 -4.93
C ASN A 267 -27.70 8.97 -6.31
N LYS A 268 -27.96 7.67 -6.48
CA LYS A 268 -27.61 6.88 -7.67
C LYS A 268 -28.06 7.57 -8.97
N ASP A 269 -29.32 7.96 -9.04
CA ASP A 269 -29.89 8.54 -10.27
C ASP A 269 -29.40 9.96 -10.56
N ILE A 270 -28.81 10.65 -9.58
CA ILE A 270 -28.12 11.93 -9.78
C ILE A 270 -26.72 11.65 -10.34
N LEU A 271 -25.94 10.81 -9.65
CA LEU A 271 -24.57 10.48 -10.02
C LEU A 271 -24.46 9.79 -11.39
N MET A 272 -25.49 9.05 -11.82
CA MET A 272 -25.56 8.44 -13.16
C MET A 272 -26.09 9.37 -14.27
N ARG A 273 -26.54 10.59 -13.96
CA ARG A 273 -26.97 11.61 -14.94
C ARG A 273 -25.97 12.76 -15.13
N VAL A 274 -25.05 12.91 -14.19
CA VAL A 274 -24.04 13.96 -14.16
C VAL A 274 -22.89 13.62 -15.12
N ASN A 275 -22.36 14.63 -15.81
CA ASN A 275 -21.24 14.45 -16.73
C ASN A 275 -19.96 14.03 -15.98
N GLU A 276 -19.03 13.36 -16.66
CA GLU A 276 -17.79 12.87 -16.04
C GLU A 276 -16.95 14.00 -15.42
N GLU A 277 -16.95 15.18 -16.05
CA GLU A 277 -16.21 16.37 -15.59
C GLU A 277 -16.85 17.03 -14.35
N ASP A 278 -18.19 17.03 -14.26
CA ASP A 278 -18.96 17.60 -13.16
C ASP A 278 -19.02 16.67 -11.92
N ALA A 279 -18.76 15.37 -12.11
CA ALA A 279 -18.95 14.35 -11.08
C ALA A 279 -18.17 14.59 -9.77
N PRO A 280 -16.90 15.07 -9.77
CA PRO A 280 -16.19 15.38 -8.53
C PRO A 280 -16.83 16.54 -7.75
N GLU A 281 -17.37 17.55 -8.44
CA GLU A 281 -18.05 18.68 -7.79
C GLU A 281 -19.38 18.25 -7.18
N VAL A 282 -20.16 17.41 -7.89
CA VAL A 282 -21.41 16.85 -7.36
C VAL A 282 -21.14 15.92 -6.18
N ILE A 283 -20.09 15.10 -6.21
CA ILE A 283 -19.68 14.30 -5.03
C ILE A 283 -19.31 15.20 -3.85
N ALA A 284 -18.50 16.24 -4.07
CA ALA A 284 -18.11 17.20 -3.03
C ALA A 284 -19.31 18.01 -2.49
N LYS A 285 -20.34 18.25 -3.32
CA LYS A 285 -21.61 18.85 -2.91
C LYS A 285 -22.44 17.88 -2.07
N LEU A 286 -22.64 16.64 -2.54
CA LEU A 286 -23.39 15.61 -1.81
C LEU A 286 -22.78 15.30 -0.43
N ILE A 287 -21.45 15.29 -0.30
CA ILE A 287 -20.77 15.11 0.98
C ILE A 287 -21.05 16.28 1.95
N LYS A 288 -21.22 17.52 1.45
CA LYS A 288 -21.61 18.69 2.25
C LYS A 288 -23.10 18.76 2.55
N GLU A 289 -23.94 18.28 1.62
CA GLU A 289 -25.41 18.30 1.74
C GLU A 289 -25.97 17.08 2.48
N GLN A 290 -25.16 16.05 2.76
CA GLN A 290 -25.50 14.91 3.61
C GLN A 290 -25.73 15.38 5.05
N LYS A 291 -26.94 15.90 5.32
CA LYS A 291 -27.42 16.27 6.65
C LYS A 291 -27.19 15.12 7.59
N CYS A 292 -26.27 15.30 8.54
CA CYS A 292 -25.75 14.17 9.29
C CYS A 292 -26.84 13.56 10.18
N GLY A 293 -27.16 12.30 9.93
CA GLY A 293 -27.78 11.44 10.93
C GLY A 293 -26.77 11.21 12.06
N GLY A 294 -26.76 12.15 13.02
CA GLY A 294 -25.63 12.42 13.91
C GLY A 294 -24.99 11.18 14.51
N ALA A 295 -23.65 11.15 14.49
CA ALA A 295 -22.85 9.93 14.47
C ALA A 295 -23.25 8.91 15.55
N ILE A 296 -23.79 7.77 15.11
CA ILE A 296 -24.34 6.71 15.97
C ILE A 296 -23.22 6.02 16.74
N ALA A 297 -23.22 6.22 18.06
CA ALA A 297 -22.21 5.66 18.96
C ALA A 297 -22.36 4.13 19.10
N SER A 298 -21.36 3.39 18.66
CA SER A 298 -21.29 1.93 18.76
C SER A 298 -20.90 1.48 20.18
N LEU A 299 -21.79 0.76 20.87
CA LEU A 299 -21.47 0.11 22.14
C LEU A 299 -20.44 -1.01 21.95
N ILE A 300 -19.38 -1.02 22.75
CA ILE A 300 -18.34 -2.04 22.74
C ILE A 300 -18.70 -3.14 23.75
N LYS A 301 -19.29 -4.22 23.25
CA LYS A 301 -19.57 -5.46 23.98
C LYS A 301 -18.24 -6.19 24.29
N PRO A 302 -18.16 -6.97 25.39
CA PRO A 302 -19.19 -7.25 26.39
C PRO A 302 -19.42 -6.11 27.40
N THR A 303 -18.72 -4.97 27.30
CA THR A 303 -19.03 -3.82 28.18
C THR A 303 -20.45 -3.30 27.93
N SER A 304 -21.01 -2.68 28.96
CA SER A 304 -22.32 -2.04 28.97
C SER A 304 -22.26 -0.51 28.86
N GLN A 305 -21.05 0.07 28.92
CA GLN A 305 -20.85 1.51 29.12
C GLN A 305 -19.77 2.17 28.26
N LEU A 306 -18.93 1.43 27.50
CA LEU A 306 -17.93 2.02 26.60
C LEU A 306 -18.48 2.11 25.17
N TYR A 307 -18.53 3.31 24.61
CA TYR A 307 -19.05 3.59 23.27
C TYR A 307 -18.00 4.28 22.41
N ILE A 308 -18.00 3.99 21.11
CA ILE A 308 -17.13 4.64 20.12
C ILE A 308 -17.99 5.33 19.06
N SER A 309 -17.70 6.58 18.73
CA SER A 309 -18.33 7.29 17.61
C SER A 309 -17.34 8.15 16.82
N SER A 310 -17.82 8.76 15.73
CA SER A 310 -17.16 9.94 15.17
C SER A 310 -17.17 11.09 16.18
N SER A 311 -16.30 12.10 15.99
CA SER A 311 -16.44 13.41 16.61
C SER A 311 -17.14 14.43 15.71
N GLU A 312 -17.29 14.11 14.42
CA GLU A 312 -18.09 14.87 13.46
C GLU A 312 -19.57 14.57 13.73
N ASP A 313 -20.38 15.62 13.94
CA ASP A 313 -21.81 15.57 14.28
C ASP A 313 -22.19 14.58 15.41
N VAL A 314 -21.33 14.49 16.43
CA VAL A 314 -21.47 13.52 17.51
C VAL A 314 -22.58 13.90 18.49
N GLN A 315 -23.46 12.94 18.78
CA GLN A 315 -24.49 13.09 19.82
C GLN A 315 -23.87 12.89 21.21
N LEU A 316 -23.51 13.98 21.88
CA LEU A 316 -22.92 13.98 23.23
C LEU A 316 -23.95 13.70 24.34
N ALA A 317 -25.24 13.91 24.07
CA ALA A 317 -26.30 13.79 25.08
C ALA A 317 -26.41 12.35 25.64
N GLY A 318 -26.49 12.24 26.96
CA GLY A 318 -26.57 10.95 27.66
C GLY A 318 -25.21 10.28 27.94
N PHE A 319 -24.09 10.95 27.65
CA PHE A 319 -22.74 10.51 28.03
C PHE A 319 -22.15 11.41 29.13
N GLU A 320 -22.10 10.92 30.36
CA GLU A 320 -21.53 11.71 31.47
C GLU A 320 -20.01 11.90 31.35
N THR A 321 -19.34 10.97 30.65
CA THR A 321 -17.89 10.96 30.43
C THR A 321 -17.59 10.94 28.94
N VAL A 322 -16.86 11.93 28.43
CA VAL A 322 -16.46 12.04 27.01
C VAL A 322 -14.95 12.16 26.87
N ILE A 323 -14.37 11.40 25.94
CA ILE A 323 -12.95 11.41 25.60
C ILE A 323 -12.82 11.65 24.09
N SER A 324 -12.16 12.72 23.70
CA SER A 324 -12.00 13.12 22.28
C SER A 324 -10.54 13.02 21.84
N CYS A 325 -10.28 12.31 20.74
CA CYS A 325 -8.99 12.23 20.07
C CYS A 325 -9.04 13.14 18.84
N THR A 326 -8.95 14.45 19.06
CA THR A 326 -9.19 15.51 18.08
C THR A 326 -8.12 16.59 18.19
N PRO A 327 -7.90 17.43 17.16
CA PRO A 327 -6.92 18.52 17.24
C PRO A 327 -7.34 19.59 18.27
N GLU A 328 -8.62 19.98 18.20
CA GLU A 328 -9.25 20.96 19.09
C GLU A 328 -10.32 20.30 19.99
N PRO A 329 -10.61 20.89 21.16
CA PRO A 329 -11.65 20.41 22.06
C PRO A 329 -13.06 20.82 21.62
N PHE A 330 -14.07 20.09 22.09
CA PHE A 330 -15.46 20.53 22.03
C PHE A 330 -15.67 21.80 22.86
N SER A 331 -16.65 22.62 22.47
CA SER A 331 -16.95 23.88 23.17
C SER A 331 -17.53 23.64 24.58
N ASN A 332 -17.20 24.54 25.51
CA ASN A 332 -17.69 24.50 26.88
C ASN A 332 -19.22 24.71 26.99
N SER A 333 -19.89 25.22 25.95
CA SER A 333 -21.36 25.22 25.85
C SER A 333 -21.86 23.82 25.50
N ALA A 334 -21.49 23.27 24.34
CA ALA A 334 -21.97 21.97 23.88
C ALA A 334 -21.76 20.83 24.90
N LEU A 335 -20.66 20.85 25.66
CA LEU A 335 -20.40 19.91 26.76
C LEU A 335 -21.41 20.08 27.92
N LYS A 336 -21.73 21.32 28.32
CA LYS A 336 -22.72 21.60 29.37
C LYS A 336 -24.13 21.30 28.92
N ASP A 337 -24.49 21.72 27.72
CA ASP A 337 -25.83 21.58 27.14
C ASP A 337 -26.19 20.09 26.94
N ALA A 338 -25.19 19.25 26.64
CA ALA A 338 -25.34 17.79 26.58
C ALA A 338 -25.26 17.07 27.94
N GLY A 339 -24.99 17.77 29.04
CA GLY A 339 -24.88 17.21 30.39
C GLY A 339 -23.57 16.46 30.69
N VAL A 340 -22.50 16.70 29.91
CA VAL A 340 -21.20 16.04 30.09
C VAL A 340 -20.53 16.54 31.37
N LYS A 341 -20.36 15.65 32.35
CA LYS A 341 -19.77 15.97 33.66
C LYS A 341 -18.25 15.84 33.68
N ARG A 342 -17.68 15.01 32.81
CA ARG A 342 -16.25 14.67 32.76
C ARG A 342 -15.77 14.63 31.31
N TYR A 343 -14.80 15.48 30.98
CA TYR A 343 -14.27 15.60 29.62
C TYR A 343 -12.75 15.50 29.60
N LEU A 344 -12.21 14.78 28.61
CA LEU A 344 -10.79 14.72 28.29
C LEU A 344 -10.60 14.95 26.79
N ASN A 345 -9.73 15.90 26.43
CA ASN A 345 -9.23 16.05 25.08
C ASN A 345 -7.81 15.48 24.99
N LEU A 346 -7.67 14.39 24.22
CA LEU A 346 -6.40 13.82 23.80
C LEU A 346 -6.00 14.54 22.51
N LYS A 347 -5.21 15.61 22.61
CA LYS A 347 -4.81 16.46 21.47
C LYS A 347 -4.06 15.66 20.42
N CYS A 348 -4.72 15.37 19.30
CA CYS A 348 -4.18 14.53 18.22
C CYS A 348 -4.52 15.13 16.86
N GLN A 349 -3.52 15.19 15.96
CA GLN A 349 -3.76 15.51 14.55
C GLN A 349 -4.56 14.39 13.84
N THR A 350 -4.88 14.56 12.57
CA THR A 350 -5.56 13.51 11.79
C THR A 350 -4.58 12.47 11.23
N GLY A 351 -5.09 11.28 10.90
CA GLY A 351 -4.34 10.21 10.23
C GLY A 351 -3.05 9.78 10.96
N LYS A 352 -1.99 9.53 10.17
CA LYS A 352 -0.71 8.99 10.66
C LYS A 352 -0.03 9.86 11.72
N LEU A 353 -0.20 11.19 11.65
CA LEU A 353 0.33 12.11 12.66
C LEU A 353 -0.45 11.99 13.96
N GLY A 354 -1.79 11.92 13.88
CA GLY A 354 -2.65 11.57 15.01
C GLY A 354 -2.25 10.27 15.71
N SER A 355 -1.91 9.22 14.95
CA SER A 355 -1.42 7.96 15.51
C SER A 355 -0.10 8.10 16.28
N ARG A 356 0.78 9.05 15.92
CA ARG A 356 2.00 9.39 16.68
C ARG A 356 1.62 10.13 17.95
N ASP A 357 0.83 11.19 17.83
CA ASP A 357 0.43 12.07 18.94
C ASP A 357 -0.32 11.29 20.02
N LEU A 358 -1.20 10.38 19.61
CA LEU A 358 -1.94 9.49 20.51
C LEU A 358 -1.00 8.72 21.46
N ARG A 359 0.25 8.41 21.07
CA ARG A 359 1.22 7.73 21.94
C ARG A 359 1.57 8.54 23.19
N THR A 360 1.71 9.85 23.06
CA THR A 360 2.03 10.76 24.18
C THR A 360 0.77 11.24 24.89
N GLN A 361 -0.40 11.16 24.25
CA GLN A 361 -1.69 11.50 24.88
C GLN A 361 -2.29 10.36 25.70
N LEU A 362 -2.15 9.10 25.29
CA LEU A 362 -2.73 7.93 25.99
C LEU A 362 -2.41 7.85 27.49
N PRO A 363 -1.19 8.20 27.98
CA PRO A 363 -0.92 8.26 29.42
C PRO A 363 -1.85 9.18 30.22
N HIS A 364 -2.42 10.23 29.62
CA HIS A 364 -3.37 11.14 30.30
C HIS A 364 -4.69 10.47 30.70
N LEU A 365 -5.02 9.30 30.15
CA LEU A 365 -6.13 8.48 30.62
C LEU A 365 -5.98 8.09 32.10
N ILE A 366 -4.74 7.87 32.57
CA ILE A 366 -4.45 7.39 33.93
C ILE A 366 -4.86 8.42 34.99
N PRO A 367 -4.32 9.66 35.02
CA PRO A 367 -4.77 10.67 35.99
C PRO A 367 -6.23 11.08 35.78
N PHE A 368 -6.74 11.05 34.54
CA PHE A 368 -8.16 11.33 34.27
C PHE A 368 -9.08 10.35 35.00
N PHE A 369 -8.89 9.04 34.82
CA PHE A 369 -9.72 8.04 35.49
C PHE A 369 -9.50 7.99 37.01
N SER A 370 -8.27 8.19 37.49
CA SER A 370 -7.99 8.33 38.93
C SER A 370 -8.65 9.57 39.56
N SER A 371 -9.01 10.60 38.78
CA SER A 371 -9.78 11.76 39.26
C SER A 371 -11.30 11.51 39.34
N LEU A 372 -11.78 10.37 38.85
CA LEU A 372 -13.17 9.97 38.94
C LEU A 372 -13.41 9.24 40.26
N GLN A 373 -14.04 9.94 41.20
CA GLN A 373 -14.65 9.31 42.37
C GLN A 373 -15.58 8.17 41.91
N THR A 374 -15.53 7.04 42.62
CA THR A 374 -16.32 5.84 42.32
C THR A 374 -17.80 6.08 42.59
N SER A 375 -18.50 6.64 41.59
CA SER A 375 -19.95 6.74 41.60
C SER A 375 -20.58 5.35 41.64
N LYS A 376 -21.72 5.24 42.33
CA LYS A 376 -22.59 4.04 42.26
C LYS A 376 -23.39 3.98 40.94
N THR A 377 -23.32 5.01 40.11
CA THR A 377 -24.00 5.07 38.80
C THR A 377 -23.11 4.51 37.68
N GLN A 378 -23.71 3.74 36.78
CA GLN A 378 -23.06 3.07 35.66
C GLN A 378 -22.83 4.05 34.49
N ASN A 379 -21.87 4.95 34.66
CA ASN A 379 -21.65 6.08 33.76
C ASN A 379 -21.18 5.64 32.37
N LYS A 380 -21.94 6.03 31.34
CA LYS A 380 -21.56 5.84 29.93
C LYS A 380 -20.35 6.71 29.57
N ILE A 381 -19.38 6.08 28.91
CA ILE A 381 -18.12 6.65 28.44
C ILE A 381 -18.16 6.67 26.91
N LEU A 382 -18.10 7.85 26.31
CA LEU A 382 -17.96 8.02 24.86
C LEU A 382 -16.49 8.30 24.51
N VAL A 383 -15.97 7.59 23.51
CA VAL A 383 -14.66 7.84 22.91
C VAL A 383 -14.83 8.19 21.43
N CYS A 384 -14.34 9.36 21.01
CA CYS A 384 -14.59 9.88 19.65
C CYS A 384 -13.32 10.42 18.97
N CYS A 385 -13.30 10.37 17.64
CA CYS A 385 -12.28 10.98 16.77
C CYS A 385 -12.89 11.25 15.38
N PRO A 386 -12.28 12.04 14.49
CA PRO A 386 -12.93 12.50 13.25
C PRO A 386 -13.50 11.37 12.37
N THR A 387 -12.81 10.23 12.23
CA THR A 387 -13.33 9.08 11.45
C THR A 387 -14.19 8.08 12.25
N GLY A 388 -14.22 8.21 13.57
CA GLY A 388 -14.74 7.22 14.53
C GLY A 388 -14.05 5.84 14.53
N LYS A 389 -13.11 5.58 13.61
CA LYS A 389 -12.63 4.22 13.27
C LYS A 389 -11.15 3.96 13.56
N ASP A 390 -10.37 5.00 13.93
CA ASP A 390 -8.92 4.88 14.16
C ASP A 390 -8.50 5.32 15.58
N LEU A 391 -8.30 6.62 15.83
CA LEU A 391 -7.71 7.10 17.09
C LEU A 391 -8.61 6.81 18.30
N SER A 392 -9.92 6.97 18.14
CA SER A 392 -10.92 6.61 19.15
C SER A 392 -10.87 5.11 19.50
N VAL A 393 -10.64 4.26 18.51
CA VAL A 393 -10.48 2.81 18.68
C VAL A 393 -9.18 2.48 19.41
N GLY A 394 -8.10 3.24 19.16
CA GLY A 394 -6.87 3.16 19.94
C GLY A 394 -7.05 3.54 21.41
N ALA A 395 -7.73 4.66 21.70
CA ALA A 395 -8.04 5.10 23.06
C ALA A 395 -9.00 4.14 23.78
N ALA A 396 -10.05 3.66 23.12
CA ALA A 396 -10.96 2.66 23.66
C ALA A 396 -10.25 1.32 23.95
N LEU A 397 -9.32 0.87 23.09
CA LEU A 397 -8.51 -0.32 23.35
C LEU A 397 -7.62 -0.15 24.60
N ALA A 398 -7.00 1.02 24.79
CA ALA A 398 -6.25 1.31 26.01
C ALA A 398 -7.15 1.27 27.26
N ILE A 399 -8.38 1.79 27.18
CA ILE A 399 -9.38 1.73 28.26
C ILE A 399 -9.78 0.28 28.57
N LEU A 400 -10.02 -0.55 27.54
CA LEU A 400 -10.31 -1.97 27.72
C LEU A 400 -9.16 -2.69 28.44
N CYS A 401 -7.92 -2.48 28.00
CA CYS A 401 -6.75 -3.11 28.60
C CYS A 401 -6.51 -2.67 30.05
N LEU A 402 -6.65 -1.37 30.36
CA LEU A 402 -6.35 -0.81 31.68
C LEU A 402 -7.48 -1.01 32.71
N TYR A 403 -8.76 -0.93 32.31
CA TYR A 403 -9.86 -0.75 33.27
C TYR A 403 -10.95 -1.83 33.21
N THR A 404 -10.86 -2.85 32.33
CA THR A 404 -11.92 -3.85 32.20
C THR A 404 -11.50 -5.27 32.59
N ASP A 405 -12.38 -5.98 33.29
CA ASP A 405 -12.20 -7.39 33.67
C ASP A 405 -12.56 -8.34 32.51
N GLU A 406 -12.61 -9.67 32.72
CA GLU A 406 -13.00 -10.62 31.65
C GLU A 406 -14.51 -10.62 31.35
N SER A 407 -15.36 -10.04 32.22
CA SER A 407 -16.81 -9.90 31.99
C SER A 407 -17.16 -8.68 31.13
N GLY A 408 -16.27 -7.68 31.08
CA GLY A 408 -16.51 -6.39 30.43
C GLY A 408 -16.96 -5.29 31.40
N ALA A 409 -17.02 -5.57 32.71
CA ALA A 409 -17.24 -4.54 33.71
C ALA A 409 -16.03 -3.59 33.76
N ILE A 410 -16.30 -2.28 33.89
CA ILE A 410 -15.27 -1.24 33.87
C ILE A 410 -15.08 -0.68 35.28
N ASN A 411 -13.87 -0.83 35.83
CA ASN A 411 -13.49 -0.25 37.12
C ASN A 411 -12.44 0.85 36.88
N THR A 412 -12.87 2.10 36.90
CA THR A 412 -11.97 3.26 36.68
C THR A 412 -11.11 3.61 37.89
N GLY A 413 -11.41 3.05 39.07
CA GLY A 413 -10.76 3.42 40.35
C GLY A 413 -9.34 2.87 40.53
N LYS A 414 -8.95 1.82 39.79
CA LYS A 414 -7.57 1.35 39.70
C LYS A 414 -7.27 0.83 38.29
N ALA A 415 -6.24 1.36 37.65
CA ALA A 415 -5.70 0.80 36.41
C ALA A 415 -5.00 -0.54 36.68
N LYS A 416 -5.18 -1.51 35.77
CA LYS A 416 -4.45 -2.77 35.73
C LYS A 416 -2.95 -2.49 35.60
N GLU A 417 -2.16 -3.15 36.44
CA GLU A 417 -0.71 -3.13 36.38
C GLU A 417 -0.22 -3.86 35.11
N ALA A 418 0.89 -3.42 34.52
CA ALA A 418 1.44 -4.02 33.31
C ALA A 418 1.96 -5.46 33.47
N LYS A 419 1.98 -5.98 34.70
CA LYS A 419 2.34 -7.36 35.06
C LYS A 419 1.20 -8.33 34.67
N GLY A 420 1.09 -8.60 33.38
CA GLY A 420 0.04 -9.43 32.78
C GLY A 420 -0.56 -8.86 31.50
N MET A 421 -0.25 -7.61 31.13
CA MET A 421 -0.59 -7.07 29.81
C MET A 421 0.49 -7.46 28.81
N ASP A 422 0.13 -8.31 27.84
CA ASP A 422 1.02 -8.77 26.77
C ASP A 422 0.38 -8.56 25.37
N LYS A 423 1.08 -8.97 24.33
CA LYS A 423 0.58 -8.89 22.94
C LYS A 423 -0.57 -9.86 22.63
N SER A 424 -0.83 -10.87 23.46
CA SER A 424 -2.01 -11.75 23.38
C SER A 424 -3.24 -11.07 23.99
N PHE A 425 -3.13 -10.53 25.21
CA PHE A 425 -4.18 -9.79 25.90
C PHE A 425 -4.65 -8.57 25.09
N ILE A 426 -3.72 -7.79 24.51
CA ILE A 426 -4.08 -6.65 23.66
C ILE A 426 -4.82 -7.10 22.37
N LYS A 427 -4.55 -8.30 21.82
CA LYS A 427 -5.35 -8.88 20.71
C LYS A 427 -6.74 -9.29 21.20
N GLN A 428 -6.84 -9.97 22.34
CA GLN A 428 -8.11 -10.36 22.97
C GLN A 428 -9.03 -9.14 23.13
N ARG A 429 -8.52 -8.05 23.72
CA ARG A 429 -9.28 -6.80 23.92
C ARG A 429 -9.58 -6.05 22.62
N MET A 430 -8.71 -6.11 21.61
CA MET A 430 -9.02 -5.59 20.27
C MET A 430 -10.16 -6.39 19.60
N SER A 431 -10.24 -7.70 19.83
CA SER A 431 -11.29 -8.53 19.23
C SER A 431 -12.70 -8.12 19.67
N TRP A 432 -12.86 -7.68 20.92
CA TRP A 432 -14.13 -7.18 21.48
C TRP A 432 -14.67 -5.96 20.71
N ILE A 433 -13.78 -5.08 20.25
CA ILE A 433 -14.17 -3.92 19.45
C ILE A 433 -14.62 -4.36 18.05
N THR A 434 -13.87 -5.24 17.38
CA THR A 434 -14.20 -5.66 15.99
C THR A 434 -15.40 -6.59 15.89
N THR A 435 -15.72 -7.37 16.93
CA THR A 435 -16.96 -8.16 16.99
C THR A 435 -18.17 -7.33 17.39
N SER A 436 -17.97 -6.19 18.06
CA SER A 436 -19.04 -5.21 18.33
C SER A 436 -19.40 -4.42 17.07
N ASN A 437 -18.41 -4.02 16.26
CA ASN A 437 -18.61 -3.39 14.96
C ASN A 437 -17.39 -3.63 14.05
N ALA A 438 -17.60 -4.33 12.93
CA ALA A 438 -16.55 -4.75 12.01
C ALA A 438 -15.77 -3.59 11.34
N ALA A 439 -16.33 -2.37 11.31
CA ALA A 439 -15.68 -1.18 10.78
C ALA A 439 -14.67 -0.53 11.75
N LEU A 440 -14.68 -0.90 13.03
CA LEU A 440 -13.82 -0.34 14.07
C LEU A 440 -12.46 -1.05 14.13
N ASN A 441 -11.64 -0.85 13.08
CA ASN A 441 -10.37 -1.52 12.88
C ASN A 441 -9.24 -0.47 12.69
N PRO A 442 -8.39 -0.22 13.72
CA PRO A 442 -7.48 0.92 13.74
C PRO A 442 -6.26 0.71 12.83
N SER A 443 -5.59 1.81 12.49
CA SER A 443 -4.38 1.78 11.68
C SER A 443 -3.23 1.05 12.39
N ARG A 444 -2.27 0.52 11.60
CA ARG A 444 -1.06 -0.13 12.16
C ARG A 444 -0.29 0.82 13.07
N ALA A 445 -0.25 2.11 12.75
CA ALA A 445 0.42 3.15 13.54
C ALA A 445 -0.30 3.39 14.88
N THR A 446 -1.63 3.50 14.87
CA THR A 446 -2.45 3.65 16.08
C THR A 446 -2.26 2.45 17.00
N LEU A 447 -2.33 1.22 16.46
CA LEU A 447 -2.10 0.00 17.24
C LEU A 447 -0.65 -0.09 17.77
N GLN A 448 0.35 0.37 17.01
CA GLN A 448 1.74 0.48 17.50
C GLN A 448 1.85 1.45 18.68
N SER A 449 1.14 2.58 18.67
CA SER A 449 1.15 3.55 19.77
C SER A 449 0.42 3.06 21.03
N VAL A 450 -0.68 2.30 20.89
CA VAL A 450 -1.31 1.61 22.02
C VAL A 450 -0.38 0.57 22.65
N ASN A 451 0.27 -0.27 21.82
CA ASN A 451 1.26 -1.23 22.30
C ASN A 451 2.44 -0.53 22.99
N ALA A 452 2.93 0.60 22.44
CA ALA A 452 4.04 1.35 23.02
C ALA A 452 3.68 1.95 24.39
N MET A 453 2.44 2.39 24.61
CA MET A 453 2.00 2.85 25.93
C MET A 453 1.85 1.69 26.91
N LEU A 454 1.10 0.64 26.55
CA LEU A 454 0.76 -0.46 27.46
C LEU A 454 1.94 -1.39 27.83
N LEU A 455 2.96 -1.48 26.97
CA LEU A 455 4.10 -2.40 27.14
C LEU A 455 5.41 -1.69 27.51
N SER A 456 5.42 -0.36 27.69
CA SER A 456 6.64 0.43 27.94
C SER A 456 7.42 -0.02 29.18
N SER A 457 6.74 -0.50 30.21
CA SER A 457 7.36 -0.98 31.46
C SER A 457 7.98 -2.38 31.37
N GLN A 458 8.00 -3.01 30.19
CA GLN A 458 8.64 -4.31 29.95
C GLN A 458 9.93 -4.20 29.11
N ASP A 459 10.33 -3.00 28.71
CA ASP A 459 11.52 -2.76 27.89
C ASP A 459 12.67 -2.15 28.75
N PRO A 460 13.76 -2.89 29.04
CA PRO A 460 14.84 -2.42 29.91
C PRO A 460 15.59 -1.17 29.43
N LYS A 461 15.33 -0.69 28.20
CA LYS A 461 15.93 0.53 27.65
C LYS A 461 15.06 1.79 27.81
N ALA A 462 13.88 1.69 28.43
CA ALA A 462 12.96 2.81 28.58
C ALA A 462 13.30 3.79 29.73
N SER A 463 14.22 3.44 30.63
CA SER A 463 14.60 4.28 31.77
C SER A 463 15.71 5.29 31.40
N LEU A 464 15.32 6.51 31.04
CA LEU A 464 16.22 7.67 30.91
C LEU A 464 16.34 8.43 32.24
N PRO A 465 17.57 8.66 32.77
CA PRO A 465 17.82 9.68 33.79
C PRO A 465 17.82 11.09 33.19
N THR A 466 17.51 12.10 34.01
CA THR A 466 17.35 13.51 33.58
C THR A 466 18.51 14.42 33.98
N GLN A 467 18.84 15.39 33.10
CA GLN A 467 19.58 16.65 33.36
C GLN A 467 21.08 16.54 33.74
N PRO A 468 21.87 17.66 33.74
CA PRO A 468 21.68 18.99 33.11
C PRO A 468 22.86 19.42 32.18
N THR A 469 22.83 20.67 31.69
CA THR A 469 23.79 21.30 30.73
C THR A 469 24.85 22.22 31.36
N ALA A 470 26.12 22.22 30.89
CA ALA A 470 27.08 23.34 31.07
C ALA A 470 28.29 23.37 30.09
N ASN A 471 28.46 24.49 29.38
CA ASN A 471 29.66 25.23 28.92
C ASN A 471 31.05 24.56 28.63
N LEU A 472 31.51 24.66 27.35
CA LEU A 472 32.69 25.43 26.79
C LEU A 472 34.05 25.54 27.56
N PRO A 473 35.23 25.83 26.90
CA PRO A 473 35.73 25.54 25.52
C PRO A 473 37.28 25.25 25.38
N ILE A 474 37.82 25.17 24.13
CA ILE A 474 39.25 25.46 23.70
C ILE A 474 40.40 24.42 23.98
N ARG A 475 41.59 24.34 23.30
CA ARG A 475 42.05 24.44 21.87
C ARG A 475 43.59 24.18 21.66
N LYS A 476 44.03 23.30 20.72
CA LYS A 476 45.45 23.05 20.20
C LYS A 476 46.48 22.45 21.22
N THR A 477 47.66 21.87 20.90
CA THR A 477 48.58 21.87 19.70
C THR A 477 49.43 20.55 19.54
N ARG A 478 50.28 20.45 18.48
CA ARG A 478 51.25 19.37 18.03
C ARG A 478 52.69 19.60 18.64
N PRO A 479 53.85 18.94 18.29
CA PRO A 479 54.20 17.69 17.54
C PRO A 479 55.44 16.80 18.01
N LEU A 480 55.54 15.53 17.54
CA LEU A 480 56.77 14.74 17.13
C LEU A 480 57.87 14.38 18.20
N PRO A 481 58.97 13.59 17.93
CA PRO A 481 59.52 13.00 16.66
C PRO A 481 60.08 11.52 16.65
N PHE A 482 60.57 11.06 15.48
CA PHE A 482 61.59 9.97 15.20
C PHE A 482 61.24 8.46 15.40
N GLU A 483 61.85 7.43 14.73
CA GLU A 483 62.42 7.26 13.34
C GLU A 483 62.52 5.73 12.90
N PRO A 484 63.48 5.12 12.11
CA PRO A 484 63.25 3.86 11.34
C PRO A 484 64.11 2.62 11.76
N PRO A 485 64.11 1.42 11.08
CA PRO A 485 64.95 1.20 9.86
C PRO A 485 64.44 0.20 8.76
N ASN A 486 65.13 0.26 7.61
CA ASN A 486 65.30 -0.62 6.41
C ASN A 486 65.17 -2.19 6.51
N PRO A 487 65.20 -2.97 5.37
CA PRO A 487 64.65 -2.73 4.00
C PRO A 487 64.20 -3.99 3.17
N THR A 488 63.24 -3.84 2.22
CA THR A 488 63.05 -4.69 0.98
C THR A 488 62.74 -6.21 1.10
N PRO A 489 61.97 -6.86 0.18
CA PRO A 489 62.17 -6.82 -1.29
C PRO A 489 60.94 -6.49 -2.17
N GLN A 490 61.24 -5.73 -3.23
CA GLN A 490 60.54 -5.62 -4.53
C GLN A 490 59.13 -6.24 -4.64
N ASP A 491 58.12 -5.39 -4.46
CA ASP A 491 56.81 -5.58 -5.09
C ASP A 491 56.95 -5.57 -6.64
N PRO A 492 56.06 -6.26 -7.37
CA PRO A 492 55.99 -6.16 -8.83
C PRO A 492 55.66 -4.72 -9.27
N VAL A 493 56.03 -4.38 -10.50
CA VAL A 493 55.67 -3.09 -11.13
C VAL A 493 54.16 -2.89 -11.02
N PRO A 494 53.66 -1.77 -10.45
CA PRO A 494 52.24 -1.55 -10.30
C PRO A 494 51.59 -1.45 -11.67
N GLU A 495 50.56 -2.27 -11.91
CA GLU A 495 49.70 -2.12 -13.09
C GLU A 495 49.09 -0.70 -13.09
N PRO A 496 48.90 -0.06 -14.26
CA PRO A 496 48.27 1.25 -14.33
C PRO A 496 46.89 1.21 -13.66
N PRO A 497 46.59 2.15 -12.73
CA PRO A 497 45.42 2.05 -11.87
C PRO A 497 44.13 1.85 -12.68
N LEU A 498 43.32 0.89 -12.26
CA LEU A 498 42.00 0.66 -12.81
C LEU A 498 41.17 1.95 -12.74
N ALA A 499 40.35 2.17 -13.76
CA ALA A 499 39.43 3.30 -13.81
C ALA A 499 38.60 3.38 -12.53
N SER A 500 38.46 4.59 -11.98
CA SER A 500 37.62 4.83 -10.82
C SER A 500 36.23 5.30 -11.28
N PRO A 501 35.16 5.05 -10.50
CA PRO A 501 33.84 5.62 -10.82
C PRO A 501 33.88 7.15 -10.86
N ARG A 502 34.80 7.78 -10.09
CA ARG A 502 35.08 9.22 -10.15
C ARG A 502 35.69 9.66 -11.49
N SER A 503 36.70 8.98 -12.02
CA SER A 503 37.32 9.36 -13.30
C SER A 503 36.39 9.12 -14.49
N ILE A 504 35.56 8.06 -14.45
CA ILE A 504 34.48 7.86 -15.43
C ILE A 504 33.46 9.01 -15.35
N PHE A 505 33.04 9.41 -14.15
CA PHE A 505 32.09 10.52 -13.97
C PHE A 505 32.65 11.86 -14.49
N THR A 506 33.93 12.15 -14.23
CA THR A 506 34.61 13.33 -14.79
C THR A 506 34.70 13.26 -16.33
N ALA A 507 35.08 12.13 -16.91
CA ALA A 507 35.21 11.98 -18.36
C ALA A 507 33.89 12.15 -19.12
N LEU A 508 32.79 11.66 -18.55
CA LEU A 508 31.44 11.91 -19.06
C LEU A 508 31.07 13.39 -19.01
N ALA A 509 31.45 14.12 -17.94
CA ALA A 509 31.19 15.54 -17.76
C ALA A 509 32.00 16.46 -18.70
N THR A 510 33.26 16.09 -18.99
CA THR A 510 34.17 16.90 -19.83
C THR A 510 33.82 16.81 -21.33
N THR A 511 33.13 15.74 -21.76
CA THR A 511 32.78 15.54 -23.16
C THR A 511 31.47 16.24 -23.52
N SER A 512 31.58 17.33 -24.30
CA SER A 512 30.46 18.21 -24.67
C SER A 512 29.31 17.50 -25.40
N THR A 513 29.61 16.56 -26.31
CA THR A 513 28.61 15.76 -27.03
C THR A 513 29.17 14.41 -27.46
N TRP A 514 28.37 13.37 -27.24
CA TRP A 514 28.59 12.01 -27.73
C TRP A 514 27.67 11.75 -28.93
N LYS A 515 28.17 11.06 -29.96
CA LYS A 515 27.28 10.34 -30.89
C LYS A 515 26.89 9.01 -30.25
N PHE A 516 25.67 8.54 -30.46
CA PHE A 516 25.23 7.24 -29.96
C PHE A 516 24.45 6.44 -30.99
N THR A 517 24.59 5.12 -30.91
CA THR A 517 23.74 4.15 -31.62
C THR A 517 23.20 3.16 -30.61
N ARG A 518 21.88 2.95 -30.60
CA ARG A 518 21.18 1.99 -29.73
C ARG A 518 20.50 0.93 -30.55
N ASN A 519 20.88 -0.33 -30.37
CA ASN A 519 20.15 -1.47 -30.94
C ASN A 519 19.22 -2.06 -29.87
N LEU A 520 17.92 -2.14 -30.18
CA LEU A 520 16.90 -2.73 -29.32
C LEU A 520 16.30 -3.95 -30.00
N THR A 521 16.48 -5.11 -29.37
CA THR A 521 16.02 -6.41 -29.86
C THR A 521 15.02 -7.00 -28.86
N SER A 522 13.73 -7.01 -29.21
CA SER A 522 12.71 -7.68 -28.41
C SER A 522 12.48 -9.13 -28.83
N LYS A 523 12.14 -9.97 -27.84
CA LYS A 523 11.73 -11.37 -28.02
C LYS A 523 10.19 -11.51 -28.06
N LEU A 524 9.44 -10.40 -27.91
CA LEU A 524 7.98 -10.39 -27.94
C LEU A 524 7.48 -9.74 -29.25
N PRO A 525 6.62 -10.41 -30.04
CA PRO A 525 6.06 -9.84 -31.28
C PRO A 525 5.26 -8.54 -31.10
N SER A 526 4.85 -8.22 -29.87
CA SER A 526 4.12 -7.01 -29.49
C SER A 526 5.02 -5.81 -29.13
N HIS A 527 6.34 -5.97 -29.11
CA HIS A 527 7.28 -4.89 -28.81
C HIS A 527 8.22 -4.67 -30.02
N PRO A 528 8.38 -3.43 -30.53
CA PRO A 528 9.15 -3.18 -31.74
C PRO A 528 10.65 -3.32 -31.48
N SER A 529 11.33 -4.08 -32.34
CA SER A 529 12.79 -4.06 -32.48
C SER A 529 13.21 -2.95 -33.45
N GLY A 530 14.42 -2.40 -33.30
CA GLY A 530 14.92 -1.32 -34.14
C GLY A 530 16.21 -0.69 -33.63
N THR A 531 16.66 0.37 -34.31
CA THR A 531 17.89 1.10 -34.00
C THR A 531 17.61 2.59 -33.80
N VAL A 532 18.12 3.18 -32.72
CA VAL A 532 18.24 4.64 -32.55
C VAL A 532 19.62 5.07 -33.02
N ALA A 533 19.72 6.18 -33.74
CA ALA A 533 20.98 6.91 -33.92
C ALA A 533 20.79 8.39 -33.58
N GLY A 534 21.74 9.01 -32.88
CA GLY A 534 21.59 10.39 -32.41
C GLY A 534 22.79 10.94 -31.63
N THR A 535 22.53 11.98 -30.85
CA THR A 535 23.50 12.64 -29.97
C THR A 535 23.05 12.65 -28.51
N ALA A 536 24.01 12.62 -27.58
CA ALA A 536 23.76 12.69 -26.14
C ALA A 536 24.76 13.62 -25.44
N THR A 537 24.31 14.28 -24.38
CA THR A 537 25.04 15.30 -23.62
C THR A 537 24.95 15.03 -22.13
N PHE A 538 26.04 15.27 -21.39
CA PHE A 538 26.06 15.24 -19.92
C PHE A 538 26.32 16.66 -19.39
N THR A 539 25.28 17.31 -18.86
CA THR A 539 25.39 18.69 -18.33
C THR A 539 25.63 18.67 -16.83
N ALA A 540 26.72 19.29 -16.36
CA ALA A 540 26.99 19.45 -14.93
C ALA A 540 25.95 20.36 -14.27
N MET A 541 25.27 19.87 -13.23
CA MET A 541 24.29 20.65 -12.49
C MET A 541 24.97 21.48 -11.38
N PRO A 542 24.49 22.70 -11.08
CA PRO A 542 25.01 23.52 -9.99
C PRO A 542 24.91 22.80 -8.63
N HIS A 543 25.95 22.93 -7.82
CA HIS A 543 25.94 22.41 -6.45
C HIS A 543 25.01 23.24 -5.56
N SER A 544 24.18 22.56 -4.75
CA SER A 544 23.16 23.17 -3.90
C SER A 544 23.01 22.36 -2.60
N PRO A 545 22.58 22.94 -1.46
CA PRO A 545 22.33 22.17 -0.23
C PRO A 545 21.34 21.01 -0.37
N SER A 546 20.47 21.05 -1.39
CA SER A 546 19.53 19.99 -1.81
C SER A 546 20.16 18.90 -2.68
N ILE A 547 21.27 19.21 -3.37
CA ILE A 547 22.03 18.33 -4.26
C ILE A 547 23.49 18.29 -3.75
N PRO A 548 23.74 17.68 -2.58
CA PRO A 548 25.05 17.71 -1.90
C PRO A 548 26.12 16.84 -2.56
N ILE A 549 25.80 16.15 -3.67
CA ILE A 549 26.70 15.23 -4.37
C ILE A 549 26.84 15.62 -5.87
N PRO A 550 28.01 15.40 -6.50
CA PRO A 550 28.23 15.74 -7.91
C PRO A 550 27.16 15.09 -8.79
N THR A 551 26.52 15.89 -9.65
CA THR A 551 25.33 15.50 -10.40
C THR A 551 25.42 15.97 -11.86
N LEU A 552 25.20 15.04 -12.79
CA LEU A 552 25.11 15.27 -14.23
C LEU A 552 23.67 15.00 -14.71
N LEU A 553 23.11 15.92 -15.49
CA LEU A 553 21.92 15.67 -16.29
C LEU A 553 22.35 15.05 -17.62
N TYR A 554 22.00 13.79 -17.82
CA TYR A 554 22.06 13.16 -19.14
C TYR A 554 20.82 13.53 -19.95
N ALA A 555 21.02 13.94 -21.19
CA ALA A 555 19.97 14.11 -22.20
C ALA A 555 20.40 13.50 -23.53
N GLU A 556 19.46 12.88 -24.25
CA GLU A 556 19.67 12.35 -25.60
C GLU A 556 18.57 12.81 -26.56
N GLU A 557 18.94 12.94 -27.84
CA GLU A 557 18.02 13.07 -28.96
C GLU A 557 18.55 12.29 -30.17
N GLY A 558 17.67 11.55 -30.84
CA GLY A 558 18.00 10.80 -32.04
C GLY A 558 16.76 10.30 -32.78
N THR A 559 16.96 9.59 -33.89
CA THR A 559 15.87 8.97 -34.67
C THR A 559 15.88 7.47 -34.43
N PHE A 560 14.74 6.90 -34.00
CA PHE A 560 14.53 5.46 -33.89
C PHE A 560 13.82 4.95 -35.14
N SER A 561 14.43 3.96 -35.80
CA SER A 561 13.87 3.27 -36.96
C SER A 561 13.60 1.81 -36.61
N THR A 562 12.35 1.36 -36.77
CA THR A 562 11.94 -0.02 -36.50
C THR A 562 12.37 -0.96 -37.62
N THR A 563 12.47 -2.26 -37.31
CA THR A 563 12.62 -3.32 -38.32
C THR A 563 11.40 -3.45 -39.25
N THR A 564 10.30 -2.76 -38.94
CA THR A 564 9.08 -2.66 -39.77
C THR A 564 9.04 -1.41 -40.66
N GLY A 565 10.11 -0.60 -40.70
CA GLY A 565 10.23 0.57 -41.57
C GLY A 565 9.53 1.84 -41.08
N LEU A 566 9.06 1.87 -39.83
CA LEU A 566 8.57 3.10 -39.19
C LEU A 566 9.74 3.85 -38.56
N SER A 567 9.73 5.19 -38.63
CA SER A 567 10.79 6.02 -38.05
C SER A 567 10.18 7.19 -37.27
N PHE A 568 10.73 7.49 -36.09
CA PHE A 568 10.29 8.61 -35.24
C PHE A 568 11.40 9.08 -34.30
N THR A 569 11.33 10.35 -33.89
CA THR A 569 12.32 10.95 -32.97
C THR A 569 12.17 10.40 -31.55
N ALA A 570 13.28 9.97 -30.97
CA ALA A 570 13.41 9.51 -29.60
C ALA A 570 14.22 10.54 -28.79
N ARG A 571 13.69 10.94 -27.63
CA ARG A 571 14.38 11.77 -26.63
C ARG A 571 14.30 11.11 -25.26
N ARG A 572 15.32 11.28 -24.42
CA ARG A 572 15.36 10.73 -23.06
C ARG A 572 16.22 11.58 -22.13
N LYS A 573 15.97 11.50 -20.83
CA LYS A 573 16.79 12.11 -19.78
C LYS A 573 17.02 11.14 -18.62
N TYR A 574 18.13 11.32 -17.93
CA TYR A 574 18.46 10.66 -16.66
C TYR A 574 19.30 11.60 -15.78
N VAL A 575 19.32 11.34 -14.48
CA VAL A 575 20.22 12.05 -13.55
C VAL A 575 21.28 11.07 -13.07
N TYR A 576 22.55 11.34 -13.38
CA TYR A 576 23.71 10.58 -12.93
C TYR A 576 24.31 11.29 -11.71
N GLN A 577 24.60 10.56 -10.64
CA GLN A 577 25.18 11.13 -9.42
C GLN A 577 26.38 10.31 -8.96
N LEU A 578 27.46 10.97 -8.54
CA LEU A 578 28.60 10.33 -7.89
C LEU A 578 28.33 10.26 -6.38
N CYS A 579 27.97 9.07 -5.91
CA CYS A 579 27.69 8.80 -4.50
C CYS A 579 28.98 8.46 -3.73
N PRO A 580 29.17 8.98 -2.51
CA PRO A 580 30.20 8.45 -1.61
C PRO A 580 29.81 7.04 -1.14
N GLY A 581 30.82 6.20 -0.90
CA GLY A 581 30.61 4.87 -0.31
C GLY A 581 30.02 4.94 1.11
N SER A 582 29.19 3.96 1.46
CA SER A 582 28.44 3.93 2.72
C SER A 582 29.26 3.45 3.93
N THR A 583 30.47 2.93 3.71
CA THR A 583 31.39 2.45 4.75
C THR A 583 32.84 2.72 4.33
N PRO A 584 33.84 2.67 5.23
CA PRO A 584 35.26 2.79 4.87
C PRO A 584 35.80 1.71 3.92
N ALA A 585 35.02 0.68 3.59
CA ALA A 585 35.35 -0.37 2.63
C ALA A 585 34.45 -0.35 1.36
N ASP A 586 33.48 0.56 1.29
CA ASP A 586 32.66 0.81 0.09
C ASP A 586 33.25 2.01 -0.65
N THR A 587 33.49 1.88 -1.95
CA THR A 587 34.11 2.92 -2.77
C THR A 587 33.08 3.92 -3.32
N GLU A 588 33.52 5.09 -3.80
CA GLU A 588 32.63 6.00 -4.53
C GLU A 588 32.02 5.29 -5.74
N PHE A 589 30.73 5.49 -6.02
CA PHE A 589 30.01 4.80 -7.10
C PHE A 589 29.04 5.71 -7.85
N ILE A 590 28.70 5.35 -9.10
CA ILE A 590 27.75 6.12 -9.91
C ILE A 590 26.33 5.55 -9.72
N ALA A 591 25.41 6.39 -9.26
CA ALA A 591 23.98 6.09 -9.23
C ALA A 591 23.26 6.80 -10.39
N VAL A 592 22.47 6.06 -11.17
CA VAL A 592 21.61 6.57 -12.23
C VAL A 592 20.17 6.61 -11.72
N ARG A 593 19.51 7.76 -11.86
CA ARG A 593 18.12 8.01 -11.48
C ARG A 593 17.28 8.40 -12.69
N PHE A 594 15.98 8.15 -12.62
CA PHE A 594 15.03 8.72 -13.57
C PHE A 594 15.01 10.25 -13.47
N PHE A 595 14.78 10.93 -14.59
CA PHE A 595 14.43 12.36 -14.58
C PHE A 595 12.92 12.50 -14.30
N ASP A 596 12.55 13.51 -13.53
CA ASP A 596 11.18 13.76 -13.08
C ASP A 596 10.58 15.00 -13.79
N ASP A 597 10.15 14.82 -15.04
CA ASP A 597 9.61 15.90 -15.86
C ASP A 597 8.32 16.51 -15.26
N ASP A 598 7.51 15.74 -14.52
CA ASP A 598 6.27 16.25 -13.92
C ASP A 598 6.56 17.25 -12.78
N LYS A 599 7.47 16.94 -11.84
CA LYS A 599 7.90 17.92 -10.82
C LYS A 599 8.54 19.17 -11.42
N MET A 600 9.26 19.05 -12.55
CA MET A 600 9.83 20.22 -13.23
C MET A 600 8.75 21.14 -13.82
N ARG A 601 7.67 20.56 -14.36
CA ARG A 601 6.52 21.32 -14.87
C ARG A 601 5.73 21.98 -13.75
N GLU A 602 5.56 21.31 -12.61
CA GLU A 602 4.98 21.91 -11.39
C GLU A 602 5.81 23.09 -10.87
N ALA A 603 7.15 22.95 -10.87
CA ALA A 603 8.09 23.99 -10.43
C ALA A 603 8.22 25.20 -11.37
N ARG A 604 7.69 25.10 -12.61
CA ARG A 604 7.82 26.12 -13.68
C ARG A 604 9.27 26.53 -14.00
N GLN A 605 10.23 25.63 -13.80
CA GLN A 605 11.63 25.85 -14.14
C GLN A 605 11.97 25.17 -15.47
N GLU A 606 12.64 25.88 -16.36
CA GLU A 606 13.19 25.35 -17.61
C GLU A 606 14.71 25.16 -17.46
N GLY A 607 15.28 24.16 -18.16
CA GLY A 607 16.73 24.04 -18.37
C GLY A 607 17.45 22.89 -17.67
N GLY A 608 16.89 22.20 -16.67
CA GLY A 608 17.57 21.02 -16.10
C GLY A 608 16.99 20.48 -14.80
N VAL A 609 17.86 20.07 -13.87
CA VAL A 609 17.51 19.75 -12.48
C VAL A 609 17.42 21.06 -11.68
N GLY A 610 16.35 21.26 -10.92
CA GLY A 610 16.08 22.48 -10.18
C GLY A 610 16.92 22.66 -8.90
N SER A 611 16.95 23.90 -8.39
CA SER A 611 17.77 24.33 -7.24
C SER A 611 17.53 23.57 -5.94
N ASP A 612 16.35 22.95 -5.78
CA ASP A 612 15.93 22.19 -4.60
C ASP A 612 15.86 20.68 -4.88
N GLY A 613 16.46 20.22 -6.00
CA GLY A 613 16.42 18.82 -6.44
C GLY A 613 15.20 18.45 -7.28
N GLN A 614 14.42 19.42 -7.76
CA GLN A 614 13.35 19.18 -8.72
C GLN A 614 13.92 18.48 -9.98
N GLY A 615 13.21 17.50 -10.54
CA GLY A 615 13.73 16.70 -11.66
C GLY A 615 14.59 15.50 -11.24
N VAL A 616 15.05 15.38 -9.98
CA VAL A 616 15.68 14.14 -9.49
C VAL A 616 14.60 13.12 -9.10
N GLY A 617 14.43 12.09 -9.92
CA GLY A 617 13.45 11.03 -9.72
C GLY A 617 13.95 9.86 -8.88
N GLY A 618 13.21 8.75 -8.94
CA GLY A 618 13.56 7.50 -8.27
C GLY A 618 14.90 6.92 -8.76
N LEU A 619 15.56 6.15 -7.89
CA LEU A 619 16.74 5.38 -8.27
C LEU A 619 16.39 4.39 -9.38
N PHE A 620 17.22 4.33 -10.42
CA PHE A 620 17.09 3.36 -11.51
C PHE A 620 18.16 2.26 -11.37
N VAL A 621 19.45 2.55 -11.51
CA VAL A 621 20.51 1.55 -11.35
C VAL A 621 21.75 2.15 -10.70
N GLU A 622 22.44 1.37 -9.86
CA GLU A 622 23.73 1.75 -9.27
C GLU A 622 24.84 0.92 -9.91
N MET A 623 25.92 1.58 -10.34
CA MET A 623 27.10 0.92 -10.89
C MET A 623 27.82 0.15 -9.77
N GLY A 624 28.06 -1.13 -9.98
CA GLY A 624 28.88 -1.97 -9.12
C GLY A 624 30.38 -1.79 -9.38
N GLU A 625 31.16 -2.74 -8.89
CA GLU A 625 32.62 -2.72 -9.02
C GLU A 625 33.08 -2.73 -10.49
N LEU A 626 34.14 -1.97 -10.77
CA LEU A 626 34.79 -1.93 -12.07
C LEU A 626 35.83 -3.05 -12.16
N GLN A 627 35.71 -3.87 -13.20
CA GLN A 627 36.51 -5.07 -13.44
C GLN A 627 37.19 -4.98 -14.81
N ALA A 628 38.39 -5.56 -14.94
CA ALA A 628 39.03 -5.70 -16.23
C ALA A 628 38.20 -6.64 -17.14
N GLY A 629 37.98 -6.23 -18.39
CA GLY A 629 37.34 -7.08 -19.39
C GLY A 629 38.31 -8.07 -20.03
N GLU A 630 37.77 -9.05 -20.75
CA GLU A 630 38.56 -9.90 -21.64
C GLU A 630 39.14 -9.04 -22.78
N GLY A 631 40.46 -8.85 -22.76
CA GLY A 631 41.20 -7.93 -23.65
C GLY A 631 41.68 -6.67 -22.95
N GLU A 632 42.99 -6.39 -23.02
CA GLU A 632 43.77 -5.46 -22.18
C GLU A 632 43.38 -3.96 -22.23
N LYS A 633 42.36 -3.57 -22.99
CA LYS A 633 41.93 -2.17 -23.22
C LYS A 633 40.47 -1.87 -22.88
N VAL A 634 39.74 -2.74 -22.16
CA VAL A 634 38.33 -2.49 -21.76
C VAL A 634 38.11 -2.69 -20.25
N VAL A 635 37.38 -1.78 -19.61
CA VAL A 635 36.86 -1.90 -18.24
C VAL A 635 35.36 -2.13 -18.28
N ARG A 636 34.80 -3.00 -17.43
CA ARG A 636 33.37 -3.30 -17.35
C ARG A 636 32.83 -3.15 -15.93
N ALA A 637 31.54 -2.87 -15.79
CA ALA A 637 30.80 -2.97 -14.53
C ALA A 637 29.41 -3.57 -14.77
N LYS A 638 28.85 -4.21 -13.75
CA LYS A 638 27.43 -4.60 -13.68
C LYS A 638 26.73 -3.79 -12.60
N ASN A 639 25.40 -3.74 -12.59
CA ASN A 639 24.65 -3.05 -11.55
C ASN A 639 24.74 -3.79 -10.19
N ARG A 640 24.79 -3.03 -9.08
CA ARG A 640 24.86 -3.55 -7.69
C ARG A 640 23.70 -4.51 -7.38
N GLU A 641 22.48 -4.11 -7.74
CA GLU A 641 21.27 -4.95 -7.66
C GLU A 641 20.39 -4.78 -8.91
N THR A 642 19.67 -5.84 -9.31
CA THR A 642 18.69 -5.80 -10.42
C THR A 642 17.47 -4.96 -10.05
N HIS A 643 17.16 -3.95 -10.88
CA HIS A 643 16.12 -2.99 -10.57
C HIS A 643 14.73 -3.44 -11.05
N LEU A 644 13.76 -3.51 -10.14
CA LEU A 644 12.37 -3.79 -10.46
C LEU A 644 11.61 -2.50 -10.79
N CYS A 645 11.45 -2.19 -12.08
CA CYS A 645 10.60 -1.09 -12.53
C CYS A 645 9.18 -1.60 -12.82
N GLY A 646 8.29 -1.47 -11.84
CA GLY A 646 6.87 -1.82 -11.96
C GLY A 646 6.60 -3.34 -11.99
N ARG A 647 6.79 -3.97 -13.16
CA ARG A 647 6.72 -5.44 -13.33
C ARG A 647 7.91 -6.03 -14.10
N ASP A 648 8.83 -5.18 -14.56
CA ASP A 648 9.94 -5.58 -15.41
C ASP A 648 11.24 -5.40 -14.63
N LEU A 649 12.07 -6.44 -14.61
CA LEU A 649 13.41 -6.43 -14.03
C LEU A 649 14.40 -5.89 -15.07
N TYR A 650 15.26 -4.98 -14.63
CA TYR A 650 16.34 -4.38 -15.40
C TYR A 650 17.69 -4.82 -14.82
N ALA A 651 18.49 -5.50 -15.63
CA ALA A 651 19.93 -5.67 -15.42
C ALA A 651 20.67 -4.69 -16.32
N ALA A 652 21.76 -4.10 -15.84
CA ALA A 652 22.56 -3.12 -16.56
C ALA A 652 24.05 -3.51 -16.53
N THR A 653 24.67 -3.54 -17.71
CA THR A 653 26.11 -3.75 -17.87
C THR A 653 26.71 -2.58 -18.60
N TRP A 654 27.81 -2.04 -18.10
CA TRP A 654 28.60 -0.99 -18.74
C TRP A 654 29.93 -1.53 -19.25
N ALA A 655 30.44 -0.94 -20.34
CA ALA A 655 31.80 -1.15 -20.82
C ALA A 655 32.42 0.19 -21.26
N PHE A 656 33.71 0.38 -20.99
CA PHE A 656 34.45 1.61 -21.28
C PHE A 656 35.79 1.25 -21.94
N ALA A 657 36.15 1.94 -23.03
CA ALA A 657 37.52 1.90 -23.52
C ALA A 657 38.48 2.52 -22.48
N ARG A 658 39.68 1.96 -22.33
CA ARG A 658 40.68 2.40 -21.33
C ARG A 658 40.99 3.91 -21.45
N ASP A 659 40.97 4.43 -22.67
CA ASP A 659 41.28 5.83 -23.00
C ASP A 659 40.21 6.84 -22.54
N VAL A 660 39.01 6.38 -22.15
CA VAL A 660 37.99 7.23 -21.47
C VAL A 660 38.46 7.65 -20.06
N THR A 661 39.49 7.02 -19.49
CA THR A 661 39.68 6.98 -18.03
C THR A 661 41.02 7.53 -17.50
N LEU A 662 41.88 8.06 -18.40
CA LEU A 662 43.25 8.48 -18.08
C LEU A 662 43.47 10.00 -18.23
N GLU A 663 43.64 10.70 -17.10
CA GLU A 663 44.26 12.02 -17.07
C GLU A 663 45.79 11.87 -17.25
N SER A 664 46.30 12.04 -18.47
CA SER A 664 47.75 12.10 -18.72
C SER A 664 48.10 12.89 -19.99
N GLU A 665 49.13 13.72 -19.91
CA GLU A 665 49.54 14.67 -20.96
C GLU A 665 50.33 14.02 -22.11
N ALA A 666 50.05 12.77 -22.43
CA ALA A 666 50.84 11.93 -23.33
C ALA A 666 50.07 11.51 -24.61
N LYS A 667 49.35 12.44 -25.25
CA LYS A 667 48.79 12.22 -26.60
C LYS A 667 49.92 12.02 -27.63
N ARG A 668 50.31 10.77 -27.85
CA ARG A 668 51.02 10.36 -29.07
C ARG A 668 50.01 10.28 -30.21
N GLU A 669 50.44 10.66 -31.41
CA GLU A 669 49.59 10.67 -32.59
C GLU A 669 49.26 9.22 -33.02
N GLY A 670 47.96 8.86 -33.05
CA GLY A 670 47.48 7.66 -33.73
C GLY A 670 46.65 6.63 -32.93
N GLU A 671 46.25 6.87 -31.68
CA GLU A 671 45.51 5.89 -30.87
C GLU A 671 44.06 6.29 -30.49
N GLY A 672 43.16 5.29 -30.47
CA GLY A 672 41.93 5.25 -29.65
C GLY A 672 40.67 5.93 -30.21
N GLU A 673 39.64 5.14 -30.59
CA GLU A 673 38.26 5.62 -30.54
C GLU A 673 37.84 5.72 -29.07
N VAL A 674 37.52 6.91 -28.58
CA VAL A 674 37.00 7.08 -27.21
C VAL A 674 35.52 6.69 -27.19
N TRP A 675 35.23 5.50 -26.64
CA TRP A 675 33.87 4.94 -26.61
C TRP A 675 33.51 4.33 -25.26
N TRP A 676 32.21 4.33 -24.97
CA TRP A 676 31.61 3.56 -23.88
C TRP A 676 30.26 2.96 -24.32
N GLU A 677 29.76 2.00 -23.56
CA GLU A 677 28.58 1.23 -23.90
C GLU A 677 27.76 0.92 -22.64
N VAL A 678 26.43 0.92 -22.77
CA VAL A 678 25.51 0.36 -21.76
C VAL A 678 24.52 -0.58 -22.40
N GLU A 679 24.48 -1.80 -21.89
CA GLU A 679 23.49 -2.82 -22.18
C GLU A 679 22.45 -2.87 -21.06
N TYR A 680 21.18 -2.89 -21.44
CA TYR A 680 20.08 -3.26 -20.55
C TYR A 680 19.45 -4.57 -21.03
N ASP A 681 19.46 -5.61 -20.19
CA ASP A 681 18.57 -6.76 -20.37
C ASP A 681 17.32 -6.57 -19.51
N VAL A 682 16.15 -6.73 -20.14
CA VAL A 682 14.86 -6.41 -19.53
C VAL A 682 13.95 -7.65 -19.57
N LYS A 683 13.40 -8.01 -18.41
CA LYS A 683 12.61 -9.23 -18.22
C LYS A 683 11.34 -8.94 -17.42
N GLY A 684 10.18 -9.09 -18.06
CA GLY A 684 8.88 -8.92 -17.43
C GLY A 684 7.73 -9.44 -18.29
N PRO A 685 6.50 -9.50 -17.74
CA PRO A 685 5.36 -10.18 -18.37
C PRO A 685 4.81 -9.47 -19.62
N GLN A 686 5.30 -8.28 -19.94
CA GLN A 686 4.95 -7.52 -21.15
C GLN A 686 6.18 -6.98 -21.89
N LYS A 687 7.40 -7.25 -21.39
CA LYS A 687 8.67 -6.81 -21.98
C LYS A 687 9.74 -7.90 -21.82
N ASP A 688 10.16 -8.50 -22.93
CA ASP A 688 11.46 -9.17 -23.02
C ASP A 688 12.23 -8.50 -24.15
N TYR A 689 13.27 -7.74 -23.82
CA TYR A 689 14.15 -7.14 -24.80
C TYR A 689 15.54 -6.88 -24.22
N THR A 690 16.52 -6.85 -25.10
CA THR A 690 17.89 -6.41 -24.82
C THR A 690 18.13 -5.11 -25.59
N SER A 691 18.78 -4.14 -24.94
CA SER A 691 19.01 -2.79 -25.48
C SER A 691 20.46 -2.37 -25.25
N VAL A 692 21.31 -2.53 -26.26
CA VAL A 692 22.72 -2.12 -26.25
C VAL A 692 22.83 -0.70 -26.82
N THR A 693 23.41 0.22 -26.06
CA THR A 693 23.70 1.59 -26.50
C THR A 693 25.19 1.85 -26.47
N ARG A 694 25.80 2.06 -27.63
CA ARG A 694 27.21 2.44 -27.78
C ARG A 694 27.31 3.93 -28.05
N TYR A 695 28.21 4.61 -27.35
CA TYR A 695 28.50 6.02 -27.45
C TYR A 695 29.94 6.19 -27.93
N THR A 696 30.17 7.10 -28.87
CA THR A 696 31.50 7.46 -29.37
C THR A 696 31.68 8.97 -29.27
N GLN A 697 32.86 9.40 -28.83
CA GLN A 697 33.16 10.83 -28.72
C GLN A 697 33.20 11.45 -30.12
N VAL A 698 32.60 12.62 -30.27
CA VAL A 698 32.79 13.42 -31.49
C VAL A 698 34.18 14.05 -31.39
N VAL A 699 35.09 13.64 -32.27
CA VAL A 699 36.27 14.44 -32.61
C VAL A 699 35.80 15.51 -33.59
N GLU A 700 35.96 16.78 -33.21
CA GLU A 700 35.86 17.95 -34.09
C GLU A 700 37.25 18.31 -34.64
#